data_AF-A0A516GXQ5-F1
#
_entry.id   AF-A0A516GXQ5-F1
#
_cell.length_a   1.000
_cell.length_b   1.000
_cell.length_c   1.000
_cell.angle_alpha   90.00
_cell.angle_beta   90.00
_cell.angle_gamma   90.00
#
_symmetry.space_group_name_H-M   'P 1'
#
loop_
_entity.id
_entity.type
_entity.pdbx_description
1 polymer ?
#
loop_
_entity_poly.entity_id
_entity_poly.type
_entity_poly.pdbx_seq_one_letter_code
_entity_poly.pdbx_strand_id
1 'polypeptide(L)'
;MRALPAVAFVPALLLPYAMLSVFESGVSERAEPIILGAHAFAALAAAVLALCTIAGRPPAVRLLWLAAPAIAMAVWSLAVGFARGVPLTALFGTPQSGLGVLWYVDLALWMILAGIVAESAFWWRRLIEACAVIYLCFALLSVGQFSGHTPFLFITTSWPALALPWMLLAHRGGRYWTWRVALVLGAAVVSLVAARSLTFIFIFASSAILCGIVWRWGDRLPWLRSRWLGLGAVLIAALLPFALIASGLAGGLGASMRSRVLTVQMVMARLQESWDTWVFGLGWGRIDEAFARYVNEVQAPLWDEVGWDFLHRDFFHSHNLLTEAALAAGLPGIVLAVAIPAIAIWLAPAEKRPYATVFSSAWLAALGVWMELAYVLPLFALAMVALCHDEKRPAAAPASRWQYAGGAAFAGVAGLLCIATVALGLQMASVDRLRAWLKAPQGAPPQTIDLRGNDGILVTTVNPALNLMKDRAAAGFPEGMEPENRRLAWMLATLESRMGVTRNPVVPITGSNVLSQIALNPDFAPLQPKAQAALGHWPRWLDLAMTLAPERSDLPIAYLTWRFNAGDLRDVLLWAKRLRNRNPDDPVGLYFEGGVYVRQPDPQVKRQGLALLRRALDNGIERLIPLTEDLKAQIRDAAG
;
A
#
# COMPACT_ATOMS: atom_id res chain seq x y z
N MET A 1 25.30 -25.95 -12.69
CA MET A 1 23.82 -26.11 -12.77
C MET A 1 23.11 -26.34 -11.45
N ARG A 2 23.47 -27.30 -10.57
CA ARG A 2 22.71 -27.54 -9.31
C ARG A 2 22.77 -26.39 -8.29
N ALA A 3 23.88 -25.64 -8.28
CA ALA A 3 24.08 -24.49 -7.40
C ALA A 3 23.34 -23.22 -7.88
N LEU A 4 23.15 -23.08 -9.20
CA LEU A 4 22.72 -21.85 -9.83
C LEU A 4 21.36 -21.33 -9.28
N PRO A 5 20.34 -22.19 -9.09
CA PRO A 5 19.09 -21.77 -8.44
C PRO A 5 19.29 -21.20 -7.04
N ALA A 6 20.14 -21.81 -6.21
CA ALA A 6 20.38 -21.35 -4.85
C ALA A 6 21.18 -20.03 -4.81
N VAL A 7 22.14 -19.87 -5.72
CA VAL A 7 22.92 -18.64 -5.85
C VAL A 7 22.03 -17.47 -6.27
N ALA A 8 21.02 -17.69 -7.13
CA ALA A 8 20.10 -16.63 -7.55
C ALA A 8 19.24 -16.06 -6.41
N PHE A 9 18.99 -16.82 -5.34
CA PHE A 9 18.29 -16.28 -4.15
C PHE A 9 19.15 -15.31 -3.35
N VAL A 10 20.46 -15.48 -3.28
CA VAL A 10 21.32 -14.69 -2.36
C VAL A 10 21.22 -13.19 -2.64
N PRO A 11 21.35 -12.70 -3.89
CA PRO A 11 21.14 -11.29 -4.19
C PRO A 11 19.74 -10.78 -3.85
N ALA A 12 18.69 -11.58 -4.11
CA ALA A 12 17.31 -11.24 -3.78
C ALA A 12 17.09 -11.08 -2.27
N LEU A 13 17.77 -11.88 -1.46
CA LEU A 13 17.70 -11.79 0.00
C LEU A 13 18.45 -10.56 0.55
N LEU A 14 19.41 -10.03 -0.21
CA LEU A 14 20.11 -8.80 0.13
C LEU A 14 19.37 -7.54 -0.34
N LEU A 15 18.25 -7.69 -1.06
CA LEU A 15 17.43 -6.57 -1.53
C LEU A 15 17.02 -5.56 -0.43
N PRO A 16 16.74 -5.96 0.83
CA PRO A 16 16.51 -5.00 1.90
C PRO A 16 17.71 -4.09 2.20
N TYR A 17 18.95 -4.53 1.93
CA TYR A 17 20.13 -3.66 2.05
C TYR A 17 20.19 -2.59 0.97
N ALA A 18 19.56 -2.84 -0.19
CA ALA A 18 19.37 -1.81 -1.20
C ALA A 18 18.40 -0.70 -0.74
N MET A 19 17.79 -0.81 0.46
CA MET A 19 17.03 0.29 1.08
C MET A 19 17.90 1.28 1.88
N LEU A 20 19.19 0.98 2.08
CA LEU A 20 20.07 1.89 2.81
C LEU A 20 20.29 3.17 1.99
N SER A 21 20.63 4.27 2.68
CA SER A 21 20.64 5.68 2.19
C SER A 21 21.27 5.95 0.82
N VAL A 22 22.08 5.03 0.30
CA VAL A 22 22.70 5.12 -1.03
C VAL A 22 21.66 5.06 -2.17
N PHE A 23 20.43 4.59 -1.90
CA PHE A 23 19.41 4.34 -2.93
C PHE A 23 18.07 5.07 -2.72
N GLU A 24 18.02 6.14 -1.91
CA GLU A 24 16.80 6.94 -1.76
C GLU A 24 16.41 7.58 -3.11
N SER A 25 15.44 6.97 -3.79
CA SER A 25 15.13 7.27 -5.19
C SER A 25 13.67 6.98 -5.51
N GLY A 26 13.10 7.76 -6.44
CA GLY A 26 11.73 7.59 -6.89
C GLY A 26 10.68 8.24 -5.98
N VAL A 27 9.41 8.04 -6.32
CA VAL A 27 8.25 8.55 -5.61
C VAL A 27 8.22 8.08 -4.16
N SER A 28 8.39 6.78 -3.93
CA SER A 28 8.60 6.23 -2.59
C SER A 28 10.08 5.92 -2.43
N GLU A 29 10.83 6.87 -1.87
CA GLU A 29 12.31 6.83 -1.75
C GLU A 29 12.82 5.53 -1.14
N ARG A 30 11.98 4.89 -0.32
CA ARG A 30 12.29 3.62 0.34
C ARG A 30 11.75 2.45 -0.49
N ALA A 31 10.45 2.39 -0.78
CA ALA A 31 9.85 1.18 -1.33
C ALA A 31 10.22 0.91 -2.79
N GLU A 32 10.34 1.92 -3.65
CA GLU A 32 10.58 1.69 -5.08
C GLU A 32 11.92 1.01 -5.39
N PRO A 33 13.04 1.34 -4.72
CA PRO A 33 14.29 0.57 -4.85
C PRO A 33 14.12 -0.93 -4.54
N ILE A 34 13.30 -1.29 -3.54
CA ILE A 34 12.94 -2.70 -3.31
C ILE A 34 12.22 -3.25 -4.52
N ILE A 35 11.16 -2.60 -4.96
CA ILE A 35 10.29 -3.11 -6.03
C ILE A 35 11.12 -3.32 -7.30
N LEU A 36 11.96 -2.35 -7.64
CA LEU A 36 12.91 -2.42 -8.74
C LEU A 36 13.82 -3.65 -8.62
N GLY A 37 14.46 -3.85 -7.46
CA GLY A 37 15.34 -4.99 -7.30
C GLY A 37 14.61 -6.32 -7.17
N ALA A 38 13.37 -6.35 -6.66
CA ALA A 38 12.52 -7.54 -6.64
C ALA A 38 12.27 -8.04 -8.07
N HIS A 39 11.87 -7.14 -8.97
CA HIS A 39 11.69 -7.44 -10.39
C HIS A 39 13.02 -7.81 -11.07
N ALA A 40 14.12 -7.12 -10.76
CA ALA A 40 15.44 -7.43 -11.31
C ALA A 40 15.89 -8.85 -10.94
N PHE A 41 15.72 -9.25 -9.68
CA PHE A 41 16.10 -10.58 -9.22
C PHE A 41 15.08 -11.65 -9.63
N ALA A 42 13.80 -11.31 -9.81
CA ALA A 42 12.84 -12.20 -10.45
C ALA A 42 13.17 -12.43 -11.93
N ALA A 43 13.69 -11.43 -12.65
CA ALA A 43 14.21 -11.60 -14.00
C ALA A 43 15.41 -12.59 -14.03
N LEU A 44 16.32 -12.47 -13.05
CA LEU A 44 17.40 -13.43 -12.87
C LEU A 44 16.87 -14.84 -12.56
N ALA A 45 15.87 -14.96 -11.68
CA ALA A 45 15.21 -16.22 -11.38
C ALA A 45 14.59 -16.85 -12.64
N ALA A 46 13.88 -16.07 -13.46
CA ALA A 46 13.32 -16.51 -14.74
C ALA A 46 14.41 -16.96 -15.72
N ALA A 47 15.53 -16.23 -15.82
CA ALA A 47 16.67 -16.63 -16.65
C ALA A 47 17.29 -17.96 -16.18
N VAL A 48 17.44 -18.15 -14.87
CA VAL A 48 17.92 -19.43 -14.31
C VAL A 48 16.93 -20.56 -14.56
N LEU A 49 15.62 -20.32 -14.45
CA LEU A 49 14.59 -21.29 -14.80
C LEU A 49 14.63 -21.67 -16.29
N ALA A 50 14.84 -20.71 -17.18
CA ALA A 50 15.04 -20.96 -18.60
C ALA A 50 16.23 -21.89 -18.84
N LEU A 51 17.39 -21.58 -18.24
CA LEU A 51 18.61 -22.39 -18.35
C LEU A 51 18.43 -23.79 -17.77
N CYS A 52 17.76 -23.94 -16.62
CA CYS A 52 17.45 -25.24 -16.03
C CYS A 52 16.54 -26.06 -16.93
N THR A 53 15.50 -25.44 -17.49
CA THR A 53 14.53 -26.11 -18.37
C THR A 53 15.20 -26.58 -19.67
N ILE A 54 16.01 -25.73 -20.31
CA ILE A 54 16.78 -26.06 -21.53
C ILE A 54 17.81 -27.16 -21.25
N ALA A 55 18.42 -27.17 -20.06
CA ALA A 55 19.36 -28.22 -19.64
C ALA A 55 18.68 -29.55 -19.24
N GLY A 56 17.42 -29.77 -19.63
CA GLY A 56 16.68 -31.01 -19.37
C GLY A 56 16.22 -31.17 -17.92
N ARG A 57 16.10 -30.07 -17.17
CA ARG A 57 15.59 -30.05 -15.79
C ARG A 57 14.38 -29.11 -15.67
N PRO A 58 13.26 -29.45 -16.35
CA PRO A 58 12.05 -28.66 -16.22
C PRO A 58 11.55 -28.70 -14.77
N PRO A 59 10.87 -27.63 -14.30
CA PRO A 59 10.24 -27.66 -12.99
C PRO A 59 9.20 -28.78 -12.91
N ALA A 60 9.12 -29.45 -11.76
CA ALA A 60 8.11 -30.48 -11.54
C ALA A 60 6.70 -29.88 -11.66
N VAL A 61 5.76 -30.63 -12.28
CA VAL A 61 4.36 -30.19 -12.49
C VAL A 61 3.70 -29.73 -11.19
N ARG A 62 4.01 -30.37 -10.06
CA ARG A 62 3.52 -29.97 -8.73
C ARG A 62 3.90 -28.54 -8.35
N LEU A 63 5.08 -28.06 -8.77
CA LEU A 63 5.52 -26.68 -8.53
C LEU A 63 4.72 -25.68 -9.36
N LEU A 64 4.32 -26.06 -10.58
CA LEU A 64 3.42 -25.24 -11.39
C LEU A 64 2.04 -25.13 -10.74
N TRP A 65 1.53 -26.21 -10.13
CA TRP A 65 0.29 -26.15 -9.35
C TRP A 65 0.41 -25.28 -8.09
N LEU A 66 1.57 -25.26 -7.44
CA LEU A 66 1.83 -24.38 -6.30
C LEU A 66 1.81 -22.91 -6.72
N ALA A 67 2.39 -22.59 -7.87
CA ALA A 67 2.44 -21.23 -8.42
C ALA A 67 1.14 -20.81 -9.14
N ALA A 68 0.24 -21.75 -9.45
CA ALA A 68 -0.95 -21.51 -10.26
C ALA A 68 -1.87 -20.40 -9.72
N PRO A 69 -2.16 -20.29 -8.41
CA PRO A 69 -2.98 -19.19 -7.88
C PRO A 69 -2.35 -17.81 -8.10
N ALA A 70 -1.02 -17.69 -7.96
CA ALA A 70 -0.31 -16.44 -8.22
C ALA A 70 -0.32 -16.09 -9.72
N ILE A 71 -0.13 -17.07 -10.60
CA ILE A 71 -0.26 -16.89 -12.06
C ILE A 71 -1.68 -16.46 -12.43
N ALA A 72 -2.69 -17.11 -11.87
CA ALA A 72 -4.09 -16.77 -12.09
C ALA A 72 -4.40 -15.34 -11.61
N MET A 73 -3.85 -14.93 -10.46
CA MET A 73 -3.97 -13.57 -9.97
C MET A 73 -3.31 -12.56 -10.92
N ALA A 74 -2.11 -12.85 -11.43
CA ALA A 74 -1.42 -12.01 -12.39
C ALA A 74 -2.24 -11.84 -13.69
N VAL A 75 -2.73 -12.94 -14.27
CA VAL A 75 -3.52 -12.93 -15.51
C VAL A 75 -4.83 -12.19 -15.33
N TRP A 76 -5.56 -12.46 -14.23
CA TRP A 76 -6.81 -11.78 -13.93
C TRP A 76 -6.59 -10.27 -13.73
N SER A 77 -5.60 -9.91 -12.91
CA SER A 77 -5.25 -8.51 -12.65
C SER A 77 -4.85 -7.76 -13.91
N LEU A 78 -4.16 -8.42 -14.85
CA LEU A 78 -3.80 -7.84 -16.14
C LEU A 78 -5.05 -7.54 -16.96
N ALA A 79 -5.97 -8.52 -17.07
CA ALA A 79 -7.23 -8.35 -17.80
C ALA A 79 -8.07 -7.21 -17.22
N VAL A 80 -8.21 -7.14 -15.89
CA VAL A 80 -8.91 -6.05 -15.21
C VAL A 80 -8.24 -4.71 -15.47
N GLY A 81 -6.91 -4.63 -15.33
CA GLY A 81 -6.15 -3.38 -15.52
C GLY A 81 -6.33 -2.78 -16.91
N PHE A 82 -6.32 -3.62 -17.95
CA PHE A 82 -6.61 -3.18 -19.33
C PHE A 82 -8.07 -2.73 -19.48
N ALA A 83 -9.03 -3.50 -18.96
CA ALA A 83 -10.45 -3.17 -19.05
C ALA A 83 -10.81 -1.85 -18.34
N ARG A 84 -10.07 -1.49 -17.27
CA ARG A 84 -10.28 -0.26 -16.50
C ARG A 84 -9.44 0.94 -16.97
N GLY A 85 -8.68 0.78 -18.06
CA GLY A 85 -7.88 1.87 -18.63
C GLY A 85 -6.69 2.32 -17.78
N VAL A 86 -6.20 1.44 -16.89
CA VAL A 86 -5.03 1.69 -16.02
C VAL A 86 -3.98 0.56 -16.14
N PRO A 87 -3.62 0.13 -17.37
CA PRO A 87 -2.83 -1.09 -17.55
C PRO A 87 -1.46 -1.03 -16.88
N LEU A 88 -0.79 0.13 -16.90
CA LEU A 88 0.57 0.27 -16.37
C LEU A 88 0.59 0.40 -14.84
N THR A 89 -0.36 1.13 -14.24
CA THR A 89 -0.52 1.12 -12.77
C THR A 89 -0.87 -0.28 -12.28
N ALA A 90 -1.78 -0.99 -12.95
CA ALA A 90 -2.12 -2.36 -12.60
C ALA A 90 -0.92 -3.32 -12.74
N LEU A 91 -0.05 -3.09 -13.73
CA LEU A 91 1.15 -3.89 -13.97
C LEU A 91 2.16 -3.75 -12.83
N PHE A 92 2.51 -2.52 -12.47
CA PHE A 92 3.57 -2.19 -11.52
C PHE A 92 3.11 -2.03 -10.06
N GLY A 93 1.81 -1.87 -9.83
CA GLY A 93 1.27 -1.50 -8.53
C GLY A 93 1.60 -0.07 -8.11
N THR A 94 1.27 0.26 -6.85
CA THR A 94 1.61 1.57 -6.27
C THR A 94 3.11 1.70 -6.00
N PRO A 95 3.69 2.92 -6.05
CA PRO A 95 5.08 3.16 -5.66
C PRO A 95 5.45 2.64 -4.26
N GLN A 96 4.48 2.61 -3.33
CA GLN A 96 4.72 2.25 -1.93
C GLN A 96 4.78 0.73 -1.70
N SER A 97 4.07 -0.06 -2.50
CA SER A 97 3.94 -1.52 -2.27
C SER A 97 4.53 -2.37 -3.38
N GLY A 98 4.42 -1.91 -4.63
CA GLY A 98 4.65 -2.70 -5.83
C GLY A 98 3.62 -3.80 -6.05
N LEU A 99 2.51 -3.81 -5.29
CA LEU A 99 1.44 -4.79 -5.43
C LEU A 99 0.70 -4.55 -6.75
N GLY A 100 1.08 -5.32 -7.76
CA GLY A 100 0.51 -5.33 -9.11
C GLY A 100 0.72 -6.68 -9.77
N VAL A 101 0.45 -6.76 -11.07
CA VAL A 101 0.60 -8.01 -11.85
C VAL A 101 2.01 -8.60 -11.70
N LEU A 102 3.06 -7.78 -11.78
CA LEU A 102 4.45 -8.26 -11.72
C LEU A 102 4.80 -8.85 -10.35
N TRP A 103 4.20 -8.36 -9.26
CA TRP A 103 4.41 -8.91 -7.92
C TRP A 103 4.02 -10.40 -7.85
N TYR A 104 2.90 -10.77 -8.47
CA TYR A 104 2.43 -12.15 -8.51
C TYR A 104 3.23 -13.02 -9.49
N VAL A 105 3.73 -12.43 -10.58
CA VAL A 105 4.69 -13.10 -11.49
C VAL A 105 5.98 -13.42 -10.73
N ASP A 106 6.52 -12.46 -9.99
CA ASP A 106 7.73 -12.64 -9.18
C ASP A 106 7.54 -13.76 -8.15
N LEU A 107 6.44 -13.71 -7.39
CA LEU A 107 6.11 -14.75 -6.42
C LEU A 107 6.02 -16.14 -7.08
N ALA A 108 5.35 -16.26 -8.22
CA ALA A 108 5.26 -17.52 -8.97
C ALA A 108 6.64 -18.04 -9.39
N LEU A 109 7.52 -17.17 -9.92
CA LEU A 109 8.88 -17.54 -10.31
C LEU A 109 9.71 -18.00 -9.10
N TRP A 110 9.61 -17.29 -7.97
CA TRP A 110 10.30 -17.67 -6.74
C TRP A 110 9.83 -19.02 -6.19
N MET A 111 8.52 -19.33 -6.25
CA MET A 111 8.00 -20.64 -5.85
C MET A 111 8.56 -21.77 -6.71
N ILE A 112 8.60 -21.57 -8.03
CA ILE A 112 9.13 -22.57 -8.97
C ILE A 112 10.63 -22.77 -8.73
N LEU A 113 11.40 -21.69 -8.59
CA LEU A 113 12.84 -21.75 -8.35
C LEU A 113 13.17 -22.40 -6.99
N ALA A 114 12.44 -22.04 -5.93
CA ALA A 114 12.56 -22.65 -4.61
C ALA A 114 12.35 -24.17 -4.68
N GLY A 115 11.37 -24.63 -5.47
CA GLY A 115 11.12 -26.05 -5.70
C GLY A 115 12.32 -26.80 -6.28
N ILE A 116 13.04 -26.19 -7.21
CA ILE A 116 14.27 -26.76 -7.78
C ILE A 116 15.40 -26.80 -6.75
N VAL A 117 15.56 -25.75 -5.94
CA VAL A 117 16.56 -25.73 -4.85
C VAL A 117 16.27 -26.82 -3.81
N ALA A 118 14.99 -27.04 -3.50
CA ALA A 118 14.54 -28.02 -2.52
C ALA A 118 14.92 -29.47 -2.92
N GLU A 119 15.19 -29.77 -4.19
CA GLU A 119 15.70 -31.09 -4.59
C GLU A 119 17.09 -31.40 -4.05
N SER A 120 17.85 -30.39 -3.61
CA SER A 120 19.20 -30.55 -3.09
C SER A 120 19.28 -30.11 -1.63
N ALA A 121 19.25 -31.07 -0.71
CA ALA A 121 19.38 -30.84 0.73
C ALA A 121 20.60 -29.97 1.10
N PHE A 122 21.74 -30.13 0.41
CA PHE A 122 22.93 -29.30 0.65
C PHE A 122 22.67 -27.81 0.38
N TRP A 123 22.27 -27.47 -0.85
CA TRP A 123 21.98 -26.09 -1.25
C TRP A 123 20.81 -25.50 -0.47
N TRP A 124 19.76 -26.27 -0.20
CA TRP A 124 18.64 -25.82 0.64
C TRP A 124 19.10 -25.40 2.04
N ARG A 125 19.92 -26.24 2.70
CA ARG A 125 20.47 -25.95 4.03
C ARG A 125 21.34 -24.70 4.02
N ARG A 126 22.21 -24.52 3.02
CA ARG A 126 23.04 -23.32 2.87
C ARG A 126 22.22 -22.06 2.63
N LEU A 127 21.14 -22.18 1.87
CA LEU A 127 20.23 -21.08 1.63
C LEU A 127 19.50 -20.64 2.92
N ILE A 128 19.01 -21.59 3.73
CA ILE A 128 18.40 -21.27 5.04
C ILE A 128 19.40 -20.55 5.94
N GLU A 129 20.63 -21.07 6.02
CA GLU A 129 21.71 -20.46 6.83
C GLU A 129 21.97 -19.02 6.38
N ALA A 130 22.09 -18.79 5.06
CA ALA A 130 22.27 -17.46 4.49
C ALA A 130 21.09 -16.54 4.82
N CYS A 131 19.84 -17.00 4.66
CA CYS A 131 18.65 -16.24 5.00
C CYS A 131 18.67 -15.82 6.48
N ALA A 132 18.90 -16.78 7.39
CA ALA A 132 18.90 -16.50 8.81
C ALA A 132 20.01 -15.52 9.22
N VAL A 133 21.22 -15.64 8.66
CA VAL A 133 22.33 -14.70 8.92
C VAL A 133 22.00 -13.31 8.39
N ILE A 134 21.56 -13.19 7.14
CA ILE A 134 21.18 -11.91 6.50
C ILE A 134 20.12 -11.18 7.34
N TYR A 135 19.05 -11.87 7.72
CA TYR A 135 17.96 -11.24 8.46
C TYR A 135 18.28 -11.02 9.94
N LEU A 136 19.17 -11.81 10.54
CA LEU A 136 19.72 -11.51 11.86
C LEU A 136 20.55 -10.22 11.82
N CYS A 137 21.45 -10.08 10.84
CA CYS A 137 22.22 -8.85 10.65
C CYS A 137 21.29 -7.64 10.44
N PHE A 138 20.27 -7.79 9.61
CA PHE A 138 19.27 -6.75 9.38
C PHE A 138 18.52 -6.35 10.67
N ALA A 139 18.09 -7.33 11.45
CA ALA A 139 17.41 -7.08 12.72
C ALA A 139 18.32 -6.41 13.75
N LEU A 140 19.59 -6.81 13.83
CA LEU A 140 20.58 -6.18 14.71
C LEU A 140 20.88 -4.73 14.30
N LEU A 141 21.01 -4.47 13.00
CA LEU A 141 21.15 -3.10 12.47
C LEU A 141 19.93 -2.24 12.82
N SER A 142 18.73 -2.82 12.74
CA SER A 142 17.48 -2.16 13.12
C SER A 142 17.45 -1.82 14.62
N VAL A 143 17.79 -2.77 15.49
CA VAL A 143 17.81 -2.56 16.94
C VAL A 143 18.84 -1.50 17.35
N GLY A 144 20.02 -1.53 16.74
CA GLY A 144 21.10 -0.60 17.07
C GLY A 144 20.90 0.84 16.61
N GLN A 145 19.81 1.14 15.89
CA GLN A 145 19.52 2.48 15.36
C GLN A 145 20.68 3.11 14.58
N PHE A 146 21.54 2.29 13.96
CA PHE A 146 22.75 2.74 13.28
C PHE A 146 22.49 3.58 12.02
N SER A 147 21.22 3.73 11.61
CA SER A 147 20.82 4.59 10.49
C SER A 147 19.59 5.41 10.88
N GLY A 148 19.50 6.65 10.39
CA GLY A 148 18.31 7.51 10.51
C GLY A 148 17.05 6.94 9.81
N HIS A 149 17.19 5.81 9.12
CA HIS A 149 16.13 5.09 8.39
C HIS A 149 15.55 3.92 9.21
N THR A 150 15.92 3.80 10.48
CA THR A 150 15.45 2.75 11.39
C THR A 150 13.93 2.51 11.38
N PRO A 151 13.06 3.52 11.26
CA PRO A 151 11.61 3.32 11.23
C PRO A 151 11.12 2.34 10.16
N PHE A 152 11.72 2.36 8.96
CA PHE A 152 11.31 1.47 7.87
C PHE A 152 11.90 0.05 8.04
N LEU A 153 13.09 -0.06 8.63
CA LEU A 153 13.73 -1.34 8.94
C LEU A 153 12.93 -2.13 10.01
N PHE A 154 12.26 -1.44 10.93
CA PHE A 154 11.38 -2.09 11.92
C PHE A 154 10.22 -2.83 11.24
N ILE A 155 9.49 -2.17 10.33
CA ILE A 155 8.33 -2.79 9.68
C ILE A 155 8.75 -4.04 8.88
N THR A 156 9.93 -3.96 8.26
CA THR A 156 10.43 -5.00 7.35
C THR A 156 11.01 -6.24 8.04
N THR A 157 11.33 -6.18 9.33
CA THR A 157 11.83 -7.37 10.06
C THR A 157 10.73 -8.35 10.47
N SER A 158 9.46 -7.93 10.49
CA SER A 158 8.34 -8.77 10.98
C SER A 158 8.06 -10.00 10.10
N TRP A 159 8.09 -9.81 8.78
CA TRP A 159 7.75 -10.83 7.79
C TRP A 159 8.75 -12.01 7.75
N PRO A 160 10.08 -11.80 7.79
CA PRO A 160 11.05 -12.88 7.93
C PRO A 160 10.82 -13.76 9.16
N ALA A 161 10.46 -13.17 10.31
CA ALA A 161 10.17 -13.93 11.53
C ALA A 161 9.05 -14.95 11.31
N LEU A 162 8.06 -14.60 10.49
CA LEU A 162 6.96 -15.48 10.14
C LEU A 162 7.37 -16.60 9.17
N ALA A 163 8.21 -16.33 8.17
CA ALA A 163 8.54 -17.29 7.11
C ALA A 163 9.72 -18.24 7.45
N LEU A 164 10.78 -17.73 8.08
CA LEU A 164 12.04 -18.46 8.28
C LEU A 164 11.89 -19.82 8.98
N PRO A 165 11.11 -19.98 10.08
CA PRO A 165 11.01 -21.25 10.79
C PRO A 165 10.50 -22.41 9.93
N TRP A 166 9.62 -22.10 8.96
CA TRP A 166 8.98 -23.12 8.12
C TRP A 166 9.93 -23.72 7.08
N MET A 167 10.97 -22.97 6.68
CA MET A 167 11.95 -23.43 5.70
C MET A 167 12.73 -24.68 6.18
N LEU A 168 12.85 -24.85 7.51
CA LEU A 168 13.46 -26.03 8.13
C LEU A 168 12.71 -27.34 7.82
N LEU A 169 11.44 -27.28 7.42
CA LEU A 169 10.60 -28.45 7.21
C LEU A 169 10.88 -29.22 5.91
N ALA A 170 11.61 -28.62 4.96
CA ALA A 170 11.92 -29.30 3.69
C ALA A 170 12.85 -30.50 3.89
N HIS A 171 13.88 -30.35 4.75
CA HIS A 171 14.95 -31.31 4.97
C HIS A 171 15.30 -31.40 6.45
N ARG A 172 14.68 -32.35 7.17
CA ARG A 172 14.91 -32.53 8.61
C ARG A 172 16.21 -33.31 8.88
N GLY A 173 16.89 -32.99 9.98
CA GLY A 173 18.05 -33.74 10.48
C GLY A 173 19.42 -33.38 9.89
N GLY A 174 20.41 -34.25 10.16
CA GLY A 174 21.83 -34.06 9.82
C GLY A 174 22.69 -33.50 10.96
N ARG A 175 24.02 -33.59 10.82
CA ARG A 175 25.02 -33.26 11.87
C ARG A 175 24.86 -31.88 12.51
N TYR A 176 24.36 -30.89 11.77
CA TYR A 176 24.22 -29.49 12.21
C TYR A 176 22.76 -29.05 12.39
N TRP A 177 21.83 -29.99 12.55
CA TRP A 177 20.39 -29.67 12.65
C TRP A 177 20.06 -28.75 13.82
N THR A 178 20.55 -29.06 15.02
CA THR A 178 20.30 -28.28 16.23
C THR A 178 20.78 -26.83 16.11
N TRP A 179 21.99 -26.64 15.58
CA TRP A 179 22.54 -25.31 15.32
C TRP A 179 21.71 -24.53 14.30
N ARG A 180 21.24 -25.17 13.22
CA ARG A 180 20.36 -24.50 12.24
C ARG A 180 19.04 -24.07 12.84
N VAL A 181 18.43 -24.92 13.67
CA VAL A 181 17.19 -24.59 14.38
C VAL A 181 17.43 -23.39 15.30
N ALA A 182 18.51 -23.40 16.08
CA ALA A 182 18.86 -22.30 16.96
C ALA A 182 19.12 -20.99 16.18
N LEU A 183 19.85 -21.06 15.05
CA LEU A 183 20.12 -19.91 14.19
C LEU A 183 18.83 -19.32 13.61
N VAL A 184 17.97 -20.16 13.04
CA VAL A 184 16.71 -19.73 12.40
C VAL A 184 15.73 -19.15 13.42
N LEU A 185 15.54 -19.83 14.56
CA LEU A 185 14.64 -19.33 15.61
C LEU A 185 15.22 -18.08 16.28
N GLY A 186 16.53 -18.03 16.50
CA GLY A 186 17.22 -16.84 16.99
C GLY A 186 17.04 -15.65 16.06
N ALA A 187 17.27 -15.84 14.75
CA ALA A 187 17.03 -14.80 13.75
C ALA A 187 15.56 -14.34 13.77
N ALA A 188 14.59 -15.27 13.76
CA ALA A 188 13.17 -14.94 13.79
C ALA A 188 12.77 -14.15 15.06
N VAL A 189 13.24 -14.56 16.24
CA VAL A 189 12.95 -13.85 17.50
C VAL A 189 13.60 -12.46 17.52
N VAL A 190 14.86 -12.33 17.10
CA VAL A 190 15.54 -11.03 17.04
C VAL A 190 14.85 -10.11 16.03
N SER A 191 14.44 -10.62 14.86
CA SER A 191 13.65 -9.87 13.88
C SER A 191 12.31 -9.43 14.45
N LEU A 192 11.63 -10.28 15.22
CA LEU A 192 10.36 -9.94 15.86
C LEU A 192 10.50 -8.85 16.94
N VAL A 193 11.55 -8.93 17.76
CA VAL A 193 11.88 -7.91 18.76
C VAL A 193 12.26 -6.59 18.08
N ALA A 194 13.06 -6.67 17.01
CA ALA A 194 13.42 -5.51 16.20
C ALA A 194 12.19 -4.83 15.60
N ALA A 195 11.21 -5.62 15.14
CA ALA A 195 10.01 -5.11 14.51
C ALA A 195 9.12 -4.25 15.41
N ARG A 196 9.16 -4.49 16.74
CA ARG A 196 8.30 -3.82 17.73
C ARG A 196 6.81 -3.86 17.40
N SER A 197 6.38 -4.88 16.65
CA SER A 197 4.98 -5.04 16.23
C SER A 197 4.28 -6.07 17.11
N LEU A 198 3.41 -5.60 18.00
CA LEU A 198 2.62 -6.47 18.89
C LEU A 198 1.76 -7.46 18.10
N THR A 199 1.22 -7.03 16.95
CA THR A 199 0.43 -7.89 16.06
C THR A 199 1.25 -9.08 15.55
N PHE A 200 2.46 -8.83 15.03
CA PHE A 200 3.33 -9.92 14.59
C PHE A 200 3.83 -10.77 15.76
N ILE A 201 4.07 -10.18 16.94
CA ILE A 201 4.43 -10.94 18.15
C ILE A 201 3.33 -11.93 18.51
N PHE A 202 2.08 -11.47 18.51
CA PHE A 202 0.92 -12.30 18.80
C PHE A 202 0.72 -13.41 17.75
N ILE A 203 0.81 -13.08 16.46
CA ILE A 203 0.70 -14.06 15.36
C ILE A 203 1.80 -15.11 15.46
N PHE A 204 3.05 -14.68 15.69
CA PHE A 204 4.19 -15.59 15.84
C PHE A 204 4.05 -16.50 17.07
N ALA A 205 3.73 -15.94 18.23
CA ALA A 205 3.54 -16.71 19.47
C ALA A 205 2.41 -17.73 19.34
N SER A 206 1.27 -17.32 18.77
CA SER A 206 0.14 -18.21 18.51
C SER A 206 0.52 -19.35 17.55
N SER A 207 1.26 -19.03 16.49
CA SER A 207 1.77 -20.02 15.54
C SER A 207 2.73 -21.01 16.20
N ALA A 208 3.63 -20.53 17.07
CA ALA A 208 4.57 -21.37 17.81
C ALA A 208 3.84 -22.33 18.77
N ILE A 209 2.81 -21.85 19.48
CA ILE A 209 1.97 -22.68 20.36
C ILE A 209 1.25 -23.77 19.54
N LEU A 210 0.59 -23.39 18.44
CA LEU A 210 -0.10 -24.33 17.56
C LEU A 210 0.86 -25.36 16.96
N CYS A 211 2.07 -24.95 16.57
CA CYS A 211 3.14 -25.86 16.14
C CYS A 211 3.56 -26.82 17.25
N GLY A 212 3.68 -26.35 18.50
CA GLY A 212 3.98 -27.21 19.65
C GLY A 212 2.90 -28.26 19.88
N ILE A 213 1.62 -27.89 19.74
CA ILE A 213 0.48 -28.81 19.81
C ILE A 213 0.54 -29.84 18.67
N VAL A 214 0.73 -29.40 17.43
CA VAL A 214 0.89 -30.27 16.26
C VAL A 214 2.07 -31.22 16.44
N TRP A 215 3.21 -30.73 16.93
CA TRP A 215 4.40 -31.54 17.16
C TRP A 215 4.16 -32.61 18.22
N ARG A 216 3.53 -32.24 19.35
CA ARG A 216 3.32 -33.15 20.47
C ARG A 216 2.19 -34.16 20.23
N TRP A 217 1.13 -33.75 19.54
CA TRP A 217 -0.12 -34.53 19.44
C TRP A 217 -0.57 -34.83 18.00
N GLY A 218 0.13 -34.37 16.97
CA GLY A 218 -0.29 -34.52 15.57
C GLY A 218 -0.43 -35.97 15.10
N ASP A 219 0.33 -36.90 15.69
CA ASP A 219 0.20 -38.34 15.42
C ASP A 219 -1.01 -38.97 16.12
N ARG A 220 -1.48 -38.37 17.21
CA ARG A 220 -2.67 -38.81 17.97
C ARG A 220 -3.97 -38.19 17.45
N LEU A 221 -3.88 -37.11 16.68
CA LEU A 221 -5.01 -36.33 16.18
C LEU A 221 -5.04 -36.37 14.63
N PRO A 222 -5.44 -37.49 14.01
CA PRO A 222 -5.38 -37.66 12.55
C PRO A 222 -6.25 -36.65 11.79
N TRP A 223 -7.30 -36.13 12.43
CA TRP A 223 -8.16 -35.09 11.86
C TRP A 223 -7.42 -33.77 11.58
N LEU A 224 -6.32 -33.46 12.27
CA LEU A 224 -5.45 -32.32 11.96
C LEU A 224 -4.80 -32.42 10.57
N ARG A 225 -4.73 -33.63 10.00
CA ARG A 225 -4.19 -33.89 8.66
C ARG A 225 -5.26 -33.73 7.56
N SER A 226 -6.50 -33.38 7.93
CA SER A 226 -7.59 -33.12 6.99
C SER A 226 -7.35 -31.83 6.22
N ARG A 227 -7.42 -31.90 4.88
CA ARG A 227 -7.32 -30.73 4.01
C ARG A 227 -8.47 -29.75 4.25
N TRP A 228 -9.68 -30.26 4.42
CA TRP A 228 -10.89 -29.45 4.58
C TRP A 228 -10.88 -28.66 5.88
N LEU A 229 -10.42 -29.27 6.96
CA LEU A 229 -10.27 -28.57 8.22
C LEU A 229 -9.20 -27.47 8.10
N GLY A 230 -8.07 -27.77 7.47
CA GLY A 230 -7.03 -26.78 7.23
C GLY A 230 -7.52 -25.59 6.39
N LEU A 231 -8.27 -25.86 5.32
CA LEU A 231 -8.90 -24.82 4.49
C LEU A 231 -9.92 -24.00 5.29
N GLY A 232 -10.74 -24.64 6.14
CA GLY A 232 -11.67 -23.94 7.03
C GLY A 232 -10.95 -23.01 8.01
N ALA A 233 -9.86 -23.49 8.64
CA ALA A 233 -9.04 -22.68 9.54
C ALA A 233 -8.40 -21.48 8.82
N VAL A 234 -7.93 -21.69 7.59
CA VAL A 234 -7.37 -20.63 6.75
C VAL A 234 -8.42 -19.58 6.38
N LEU A 235 -9.63 -20.01 6.00
CA LEU A 235 -10.73 -19.08 5.72
C LEU A 235 -11.11 -18.26 6.94
N ILE A 236 -11.17 -18.88 8.12
CA ILE A 236 -11.40 -18.17 9.39
C ILE A 236 -10.28 -17.16 9.63
N ALA A 237 -9.01 -17.54 9.45
CA ALA A 237 -7.87 -16.66 9.67
C ALA A 237 -7.84 -15.46 8.70
N ALA A 238 -8.33 -15.63 7.46
CA ALA A 238 -8.49 -14.55 6.50
C ALA A 238 -9.68 -13.63 6.84
N LEU A 239 -10.84 -14.21 7.16
CA LEU A 239 -12.09 -13.46 7.34
C LEU A 239 -12.25 -12.86 8.73
N LEU A 240 -11.67 -13.46 9.78
CA LEU A 240 -11.85 -12.98 11.15
C LEU A 240 -11.26 -11.57 11.37
N PRO A 241 -10.00 -11.25 10.98
CA PRO A 241 -9.48 -9.90 11.10
C PRO A 241 -10.32 -8.90 10.32
N PHE A 242 -10.71 -9.26 9.09
CA PHE A 242 -11.58 -8.43 8.27
C PHE A 242 -12.95 -8.19 8.94
N ALA A 243 -13.59 -9.21 9.49
CA ALA A 243 -14.87 -9.09 10.19
C ALA A 243 -14.78 -8.25 11.47
N LEU A 244 -13.70 -8.39 12.25
CA LEU A 244 -13.44 -7.57 13.44
C LEU A 244 -13.21 -6.09 13.09
N ILE A 245 -12.54 -5.83 11.96
CA ILE A 245 -12.32 -4.48 11.44
C ILE A 245 -13.63 -3.91 10.88
N ALA A 246 -14.32 -4.65 10.02
CA ALA A 246 -15.56 -4.20 9.37
C ALA A 246 -16.71 -3.98 10.38
N SER A 247 -16.75 -4.74 11.48
CA SER A 247 -17.73 -4.55 12.56
C SER A 247 -17.42 -3.36 13.48
N GLY A 248 -16.26 -2.72 13.35
CA GLY A 248 -15.82 -1.64 14.23
C GLY A 248 -15.34 -2.09 15.62
N LEU A 249 -15.49 -3.37 15.97
CA LEU A 249 -15.05 -3.93 17.26
C LEU A 249 -13.55 -3.72 17.50
N ALA A 250 -12.75 -3.69 16.43
CA ALA A 250 -11.32 -3.43 16.53
C ALA A 250 -10.97 -1.96 16.80
N GLY A 251 -11.89 -1.01 16.63
CA GLY A 251 -11.61 0.43 16.74
C GLY A 251 -11.16 0.86 18.15
N GLY A 252 -11.57 0.14 19.18
CA GLY A 252 -11.15 0.39 20.57
C GLY A 252 -9.74 -0.10 20.91
N LEU A 253 -9.07 -0.85 20.03
CA LEU A 253 -7.75 -1.44 20.29
C LEU A 253 -6.58 -0.46 20.04
N GLY A 254 -6.87 0.79 19.68
CA GLY A 254 -5.89 1.86 19.47
C GLY A 254 -6.02 2.53 18.10
N ALA A 255 -5.35 3.68 17.94
CA ALA A 255 -5.42 4.53 16.74
C ALA A 255 -5.17 3.75 15.44
N SER A 256 -4.17 2.86 15.43
CA SER A 256 -3.83 2.09 14.24
C SER A 256 -4.94 1.11 13.81
N MET A 257 -5.66 0.51 14.76
CA MET A 257 -6.80 -0.35 14.42
C MET A 257 -8.01 0.48 14.02
N ARG A 258 -8.26 1.62 14.66
CA ARG A 258 -9.29 2.57 14.24
C ARG A 258 -9.08 3.03 12.80
N SER A 259 -7.85 3.41 12.42
CA SER A 259 -7.53 3.76 11.04
C SER A 259 -7.83 2.64 10.05
N ARG A 260 -7.62 1.37 10.41
CA ARG A 260 -7.99 0.23 9.56
C ARG A 260 -9.51 0.10 9.40
N VAL A 261 -10.27 0.31 10.47
CA VAL A 261 -11.74 0.32 10.43
C VAL A 261 -12.23 1.36 9.44
N LEU A 262 -11.74 2.59 9.57
CA LEU A 262 -12.11 3.69 8.68
C LEU A 262 -11.69 3.41 7.23
N THR A 263 -10.49 2.85 7.01
CA THR A 263 -10.04 2.48 5.65
C THR A 263 -10.89 1.40 5.02
N VAL A 264 -11.28 0.36 5.75
CA VAL A 264 -12.20 -0.66 5.24
C VAL A 264 -13.56 -0.05 4.93
N GLN A 265 -14.09 0.85 5.77
CA GLN A 265 -15.36 1.53 5.48
C GLN A 265 -15.31 2.35 4.18
N MET A 266 -14.24 3.11 3.94
CA MET A 266 -14.05 3.86 2.68
C MET A 266 -14.01 2.93 1.46
N VAL A 267 -13.26 1.83 1.56
CA VAL A 267 -13.17 0.86 0.46
C VAL A 267 -14.51 0.16 0.23
N MET A 268 -15.23 -0.18 1.29
CA MET A 268 -16.57 -0.77 1.17
C MET A 268 -17.57 0.19 0.51
N ALA A 269 -17.53 1.48 0.85
CA ALA A 269 -18.34 2.50 0.18
C ALA A 269 -18.03 2.55 -1.32
N ARG A 270 -16.74 2.49 -1.70
CA ARG A 270 -16.34 2.40 -3.12
C ARG A 270 -16.86 1.14 -3.80
N LEU A 271 -16.70 -0.02 -3.18
CA LEU A 271 -17.16 -1.29 -3.76
C LEU A 271 -18.69 -1.30 -3.95
N GLN A 272 -19.44 -0.64 -3.06
CA GLN A 272 -20.90 -0.58 -3.10
C GLN A 272 -21.49 0.31 -4.20
N GLU A 273 -20.70 1.20 -4.81
CA GLU A 273 -21.22 2.07 -5.88
C GLU A 273 -21.75 1.30 -7.09
N SER A 274 -21.13 0.14 -7.39
CA SER A 274 -21.52 -0.64 -8.56
C SER A 274 -21.16 -2.11 -8.41
N TRP A 275 -22.07 -2.99 -8.84
CA TRP A 275 -21.86 -4.44 -8.77
C TRP A 275 -20.66 -4.91 -9.62
N ASP A 276 -20.35 -4.20 -10.71
CA ASP A 276 -19.21 -4.53 -11.57
C ASP A 276 -17.87 -4.27 -10.87
N THR A 277 -17.83 -3.33 -9.91
CA THR A 277 -16.66 -3.10 -9.07
C THR A 277 -16.41 -4.29 -8.15
N TRP A 278 -17.46 -4.90 -7.58
CA TRP A 278 -17.33 -6.14 -6.81
C TRP A 278 -16.81 -7.31 -7.66
N VAL A 279 -17.24 -7.42 -8.91
CA VAL A 279 -16.89 -8.57 -9.76
C VAL A 279 -15.49 -8.42 -10.36
N PHE A 280 -15.19 -7.24 -10.91
CA PHE A 280 -13.98 -7.02 -11.68
C PHE A 280 -12.93 -6.19 -10.96
N GLY A 281 -13.28 -5.43 -9.91
CA GLY A 281 -12.37 -4.46 -9.30
C GLY A 281 -12.09 -3.26 -10.21
N LEU A 282 -11.11 -2.45 -9.81
CA LEU A 282 -10.72 -1.18 -10.44
C LEU A 282 -9.28 -1.18 -10.99
N GLY A 283 -8.55 -2.28 -10.83
CA GLY A 283 -7.11 -2.37 -11.04
C GLY A 283 -6.31 -2.00 -9.79
N TRP A 284 -5.08 -2.51 -9.70
CA TRP A 284 -4.18 -2.25 -8.56
C TRP A 284 -3.81 -0.77 -8.44
N GLY A 285 -3.62 -0.32 -7.20
CA GLY A 285 -3.13 1.02 -6.89
C GLY A 285 -4.13 2.14 -7.06
N ARG A 286 -5.37 1.88 -6.63
CA ARG A 286 -6.51 2.81 -6.66
C ARG A 286 -7.04 3.16 -5.27
N ILE A 287 -6.37 2.72 -4.21
CA ILE A 287 -6.83 2.97 -2.84
C ILE A 287 -6.76 4.45 -2.47
N ASP A 288 -5.81 5.20 -3.06
CA ASP A 288 -5.69 6.65 -2.95
C ASP A 288 -6.89 7.39 -3.56
N GLU A 289 -7.40 6.92 -4.70
CA GLU A 289 -8.63 7.43 -5.30
C GLU A 289 -9.84 7.15 -4.41
N ALA A 290 -9.96 5.93 -3.88
CA ALA A 290 -11.04 5.60 -2.96
C ALA A 290 -10.98 6.50 -1.72
N PHE A 291 -9.79 6.68 -1.14
CA PHE A 291 -9.59 7.59 -0.03
C PHE A 291 -10.01 9.03 -0.38
N ALA A 292 -9.50 9.58 -1.48
CA ALA A 292 -9.82 10.93 -1.91
C ALA A 292 -11.31 11.15 -2.21
N ARG A 293 -12.05 10.09 -2.55
CA ARG A 293 -13.48 10.17 -2.82
C ARG A 293 -14.35 10.01 -1.56
N TYR A 294 -14.04 9.06 -0.67
CA TYR A 294 -14.94 8.64 0.42
C TYR A 294 -14.46 9.00 1.84
N VAL A 295 -13.40 9.80 2.02
CA VAL A 295 -12.94 10.18 3.36
C VAL A 295 -14.04 10.80 4.24
N ASN A 296 -15.06 11.44 3.65
CA ASN A 296 -16.18 12.01 4.42
C ASN A 296 -17.26 11.00 4.82
N GLU A 297 -17.32 9.83 4.17
CA GLU A 297 -18.32 8.80 4.45
C GLU A 297 -18.14 8.16 5.82
N VAL A 298 -16.90 8.10 6.30
CA VAL A 298 -16.60 7.45 7.58
C VAL A 298 -17.01 8.28 8.80
N GLN A 299 -17.49 9.51 8.59
CA GLN A 299 -17.96 10.43 9.64
C GLN A 299 -16.96 10.67 10.78
N ALA A 300 -15.67 10.42 10.55
CA ALA A 300 -14.60 10.67 11.51
C ALA A 300 -14.11 12.12 11.40
N PRO A 301 -13.64 12.73 12.51
CA PRO A 301 -13.01 14.04 12.46
C PRO A 301 -11.74 14.01 11.59
N LEU A 302 -11.65 14.91 10.60
CA LEU A 302 -10.52 14.97 9.66
C LEU A 302 -9.29 15.69 10.24
N TRP A 303 -9.45 16.38 11.35
CA TRP A 303 -8.39 17.12 12.04
C TRP A 303 -7.89 16.41 13.31
N ASP A 304 -8.49 15.28 13.69
CA ASP A 304 -8.09 14.52 14.88
C ASP A 304 -6.87 13.63 14.58
N GLU A 305 -5.68 14.18 14.84
CA GLU A 305 -4.41 13.50 14.58
C GLU A 305 -4.23 12.21 15.39
N VAL A 306 -4.86 12.15 16.57
CA VAL A 306 -4.72 11.03 17.51
C VAL A 306 -5.71 9.92 17.14
N GLY A 307 -6.94 10.28 16.80
CA GLY A 307 -8.00 9.34 16.46
C GLY A 307 -7.87 8.75 15.06
N TRP A 308 -7.25 9.48 14.12
CA TRP A 308 -7.06 9.01 12.74
C TRP A 308 -5.62 9.19 12.27
N ASP A 309 -4.73 8.34 12.81
CA ASP A 309 -3.29 8.43 12.53
C ASP A 309 -2.94 8.32 11.03
N PHE A 310 -3.81 7.75 10.20
CA PHE A 310 -3.64 7.65 8.76
C PHE A 310 -3.63 9.00 8.02
N LEU A 311 -4.36 10.02 8.47
CA LEU A 311 -4.35 11.33 7.80
C LEU A 311 -3.00 12.06 7.98
N HIS A 312 -2.30 11.72 9.06
CA HIS A 312 -1.07 12.38 9.49
C HIS A 312 0.17 11.49 9.31
N ARG A 313 -0.03 10.20 8.99
CA ARG A 313 1.02 9.22 8.68
C ARG A 313 0.90 8.75 7.23
N ASP A 314 1.96 8.12 6.74
CA ASP A 314 1.97 7.60 5.37
C ASP A 314 0.88 6.52 5.16
N PHE A 315 0.10 6.66 4.07
CA PHE A 315 -1.10 5.90 3.66
C PHE A 315 -0.94 4.37 3.70
N PHE A 316 0.30 3.90 3.76
CA PHE A 316 0.66 2.49 3.73
C PHE A 316 0.29 1.71 5.01
N HIS A 317 0.19 2.38 6.17
CA HIS A 317 0.17 1.69 7.46
C HIS A 317 -1.18 1.09 7.86
N SER A 318 -2.28 1.40 7.15
CA SER A 318 -3.65 1.14 7.63
C SER A 318 -4.54 0.35 6.67
N HIS A 319 -4.02 -0.18 5.57
CA HIS A 319 -4.76 -1.12 4.71
C HIS A 319 -4.14 -2.52 4.70
N ASN A 320 -4.93 -3.49 4.24
CA ASN A 320 -4.59 -4.92 4.27
C ASN A 320 -4.75 -5.52 2.86
N LEU A 321 -4.07 -6.65 2.60
CA LEU A 321 -4.02 -7.23 1.26
C LEU A 321 -5.41 -7.66 0.77
N LEU A 322 -6.30 -8.14 1.65
CA LEU A 322 -7.64 -8.57 1.24
C LEU A 322 -8.50 -7.41 0.75
N THR A 323 -8.38 -6.26 1.41
CA THR A 323 -9.07 -5.03 1.01
C THR A 323 -8.52 -4.49 -0.30
N GLU A 324 -7.20 -4.50 -0.47
CA GLU A 324 -6.56 -4.12 -1.74
C GLU A 324 -6.95 -5.08 -2.87
N ALA A 325 -6.95 -6.39 -2.63
CA ALA A 325 -7.36 -7.40 -3.62
C ALA A 325 -8.83 -7.26 -4.02
N ALA A 326 -9.71 -6.93 -3.07
CA ALA A 326 -11.11 -6.64 -3.34
C ALA A 326 -11.26 -5.41 -4.26
N LEU A 327 -10.57 -4.31 -3.94
CA LEU A 327 -10.61 -3.09 -4.72
C LEU A 327 -9.97 -3.26 -6.10
N ALA A 328 -8.84 -3.96 -6.18
CA ALA A 328 -8.06 -4.10 -7.39
C ALA A 328 -8.64 -5.12 -8.37
N ALA A 329 -9.09 -6.27 -7.87
CA ALA A 329 -9.41 -7.43 -8.67
C ALA A 329 -10.79 -8.06 -8.33
N GLY A 330 -11.59 -7.39 -7.49
CA GLY A 330 -12.92 -7.85 -7.11
C GLY A 330 -12.91 -9.12 -6.24
N LEU A 331 -14.06 -9.78 -6.17
CA LEU A 331 -14.23 -11.07 -5.50
C LEU A 331 -13.25 -12.15 -6.01
N PRO A 332 -12.98 -12.28 -7.33
CA PRO A 332 -11.96 -13.22 -7.80
C PRO A 332 -10.57 -12.91 -7.24
N GLY A 333 -10.23 -11.62 -7.08
CA GLY A 333 -9.02 -11.19 -6.40
C GLY A 333 -8.93 -11.70 -4.96
N ILE A 334 -9.97 -11.53 -4.15
CA ILE A 334 -10.01 -12.02 -2.77
C ILE A 334 -9.81 -13.55 -2.73
N VAL A 335 -10.54 -14.28 -3.59
CA VAL A 335 -10.45 -15.75 -3.66
C VAL A 335 -9.02 -16.18 -4.00
N LEU A 336 -8.38 -15.54 -4.98
CA LEU A 336 -7.01 -15.86 -5.39
C LEU A 336 -5.99 -15.47 -4.32
N ALA A 337 -6.17 -14.33 -3.63
CA ALA A 337 -5.31 -13.91 -2.52
C ALA A 337 -5.32 -14.92 -1.37
N VAL A 338 -6.49 -15.51 -1.06
CA VAL A 338 -6.61 -16.61 -0.09
C VAL A 338 -6.08 -17.94 -0.65
N ALA A 339 -6.28 -18.20 -1.95
CA ALA A 339 -5.83 -19.43 -2.59
C ALA A 339 -4.30 -19.59 -2.61
N ILE A 340 -3.54 -18.49 -2.72
CA ILE A 340 -2.06 -18.50 -2.71
C ILE A 340 -1.48 -19.19 -1.47
N PRO A 341 -1.82 -18.82 -0.22
CA PRO A 341 -1.38 -19.57 0.95
C PRO A 341 -2.15 -20.89 1.12
N ALA A 342 -3.42 -20.97 0.74
CA ALA A 342 -4.23 -22.19 0.95
C ALA A 342 -3.78 -23.38 0.09
N ILE A 343 -3.21 -23.14 -1.10
CA ILE A 343 -2.74 -24.22 -1.99
C ILE A 343 -1.62 -25.05 -1.34
N ALA A 344 -0.86 -24.47 -0.40
CA ALA A 344 0.15 -25.21 0.35
C ALA A 344 -0.45 -26.35 1.18
N ILE A 345 -1.64 -26.18 1.74
CA ILE A 345 -2.35 -27.23 2.50
C ILE A 345 -2.80 -28.35 1.57
N TRP A 346 -3.31 -27.98 0.40
CA TRP A 346 -3.79 -28.94 -0.59
C TRP A 346 -2.65 -29.82 -1.09
N LEU A 347 -1.52 -29.19 -1.40
CA LEU A 347 -0.35 -29.86 -1.95
C LEU A 347 0.53 -30.50 -0.87
N ALA A 348 0.46 -30.14 0.41
CA ALA A 348 1.31 -30.71 1.44
C ALA A 348 1.10 -32.23 1.64
N PRO A 349 2.18 -33.01 1.85
CA PRO A 349 2.11 -34.37 2.38
C PRO A 349 1.32 -34.41 3.69
N ALA A 350 0.65 -35.54 3.97
CA ALA A 350 -0.31 -35.63 5.09
C ALA A 350 0.31 -35.25 6.44
N GLU A 351 1.57 -35.61 6.66
CA GLU A 351 2.37 -35.30 7.84
C GLU A 351 2.78 -33.81 7.96
N LYS A 352 2.81 -33.08 6.83
CA LYS A 352 3.13 -31.65 6.79
C LYS A 352 1.89 -30.75 6.78
N ARG A 353 0.70 -31.28 6.47
CA ARG A 353 -0.56 -30.50 6.38
C ARG A 353 -0.91 -29.68 7.62
N PRO A 354 -0.75 -30.16 8.86
CA PRO A 354 -1.05 -29.33 10.02
C PRO A 354 -0.11 -28.12 10.10
N TYR A 355 1.17 -28.29 9.77
CA TYR A 355 2.14 -27.19 9.71
C TYR A 355 1.79 -26.20 8.58
N ALA A 356 1.39 -26.71 7.42
CA ALA A 356 0.91 -25.86 6.32
C ALA A 356 -0.33 -25.06 6.73
N THR A 357 -1.23 -25.68 7.50
CA THR A 357 -2.41 -24.99 8.05
C THR A 357 -2.01 -23.86 8.97
N VAL A 358 -1.11 -24.10 9.94
CA VAL A 358 -0.66 -23.05 10.87
C VAL A 358 0.04 -21.92 10.11
N PHE A 359 0.96 -22.24 9.19
CA PHE A 359 1.65 -21.23 8.38
C PHE A 359 0.69 -20.39 7.54
N SER A 360 -0.17 -21.04 6.75
CA SER A 360 -1.11 -20.34 5.86
C SER A 360 -2.11 -19.49 6.64
N SER A 361 -2.59 -19.97 7.79
CA SER A 361 -3.45 -19.19 8.68
C SER A 361 -2.72 -17.99 9.27
N ALA A 362 -1.47 -18.16 9.73
CA ALA A 362 -0.68 -17.07 10.30
C ALA A 362 -0.34 -16.00 9.25
N TRP A 363 0.00 -16.43 8.03
CA TRP A 363 0.23 -15.53 6.91
C TRP A 363 -1.04 -14.76 6.54
N LEU A 364 -2.20 -15.43 6.44
CA LEU A 364 -3.46 -14.73 6.13
C LEU A 364 -3.94 -13.83 7.26
N ALA A 365 -3.73 -14.20 8.52
CA ALA A 365 -4.00 -13.32 9.65
C ALA A 365 -3.16 -12.05 9.55
N ALA A 366 -1.87 -12.16 9.19
CA ALA A 366 -1.00 -11.01 8.96
C ALA A 366 -1.45 -10.18 7.74
N LEU A 367 -1.84 -10.84 6.64
CA LEU A 367 -2.34 -10.19 5.42
C LEU A 367 -3.73 -9.54 5.60
N GLY A 368 -4.50 -9.97 6.60
CA GLY A 368 -5.78 -9.37 6.97
C GLY A 368 -5.66 -8.08 7.78
N VAL A 369 -4.46 -7.79 8.33
CA VAL A 369 -4.18 -6.59 9.14
C VAL A 369 -3.07 -5.71 8.57
N TRP A 370 -2.30 -6.23 7.62
CA TRP A 370 -1.17 -5.54 6.98
C TRP A 370 -0.98 -6.05 5.54
N MET A 371 -0.15 -5.37 4.74
CA MET A 371 0.21 -5.83 3.40
C MET A 371 1.64 -6.37 3.28
N GLU A 372 1.84 -7.37 2.45
CA GLU A 372 3.17 -7.93 2.23
C GLU A 372 4.01 -7.06 1.29
N LEU A 373 5.30 -6.91 1.61
CA LEU A 373 6.25 -6.13 0.82
C LEU A 373 7.01 -7.02 -0.17
N ALA A 374 7.37 -6.49 -1.34
CA ALA A 374 7.97 -7.28 -2.42
C ALA A 374 9.29 -8.01 -2.06
N TYR A 375 10.08 -7.52 -1.10
CA TYR A 375 11.36 -8.16 -0.74
C TYR A 375 11.20 -9.50 0.00
N VAL A 376 10.04 -9.79 0.60
CA VAL A 376 9.83 -11.07 1.30
C VAL A 376 9.30 -12.18 0.42
N LEU A 377 8.92 -11.88 -0.82
CA LEU A 377 8.45 -12.88 -1.78
C LEU A 377 9.35 -14.12 -1.88
N PRO A 378 10.70 -14.01 -1.94
CA PRO A 378 11.56 -15.18 -1.99
C PRO A 378 11.49 -16.04 -0.72
N LEU A 379 11.31 -15.42 0.47
CA LEU A 379 11.20 -16.15 1.73
C LEU A 379 9.89 -16.93 1.82
N PHE A 380 8.77 -16.29 1.48
CA PHE A 380 7.46 -16.93 1.51
C PHE A 380 7.36 -18.05 0.48
N ALA A 381 7.96 -17.88 -0.71
CA ALA A 381 8.13 -18.94 -1.67
C ALA A 381 8.91 -20.14 -1.11
N LEU A 382 10.04 -19.91 -0.43
CA LEU A 382 10.83 -20.96 0.22
C LEU A 382 10.03 -21.67 1.33
N ALA A 383 9.30 -20.92 2.16
CA ALA A 383 8.45 -21.48 3.22
C ALA A 383 7.33 -22.37 2.64
N MET A 384 6.62 -21.90 1.61
CA MET A 384 5.58 -22.68 0.92
C MET A 384 6.13 -23.97 0.30
N VAL A 385 7.28 -23.88 -0.38
CA VAL A 385 7.92 -25.06 -0.96
C VAL A 385 8.35 -26.04 0.12
N ALA A 386 8.88 -25.58 1.27
CA ALA A 386 9.28 -26.47 2.36
C ALA A 386 8.14 -27.35 2.89
N LEU A 387 6.94 -26.75 2.97
CA LEU A 387 5.70 -27.40 3.39
C LEU A 387 5.18 -28.39 2.35
N CYS A 388 5.38 -28.09 1.06
CA CYS A 388 4.92 -28.92 -0.05
C CYS A 388 5.95 -29.95 -0.51
N HIS A 389 7.23 -29.83 -0.12
CA HIS A 389 8.29 -30.70 -0.59
C HIS A 389 8.11 -32.13 -0.07
N ASP A 390 8.26 -33.10 -0.96
CA ASP A 390 8.31 -34.53 -0.65
C ASP A 390 9.72 -35.03 -1.01
N GLU A 391 10.39 -35.67 -0.06
CA GLU A 391 11.74 -36.21 -0.23
C GLU A 391 11.77 -37.35 -1.27
N LYS A 392 10.61 -37.99 -1.51
CA LYS A 392 10.47 -39.01 -2.55
C LYS A 392 10.53 -38.36 -3.92
N ARG A 393 11.71 -38.44 -4.52
CA ARG A 393 12.00 -37.88 -5.83
C ARG A 393 11.15 -38.57 -6.91
N PRO A 394 10.26 -37.86 -7.63
CA PRO A 394 9.74 -38.40 -8.88
C PRO A 394 10.92 -38.57 -9.86
N ALA A 395 10.96 -39.67 -10.59
CA ALA A 395 11.96 -39.87 -11.64
C ALA A 395 11.92 -38.69 -12.61
N ALA A 396 13.09 -38.22 -13.04
CA ALA A 396 13.17 -37.15 -14.03
C ALA A 396 12.41 -37.60 -15.29
N ALA A 397 11.40 -36.83 -15.68
CA ALA A 397 10.70 -37.10 -16.93
C ALA A 397 11.70 -37.00 -18.10
N PRO A 398 11.61 -37.89 -19.10
CA PRO A 398 12.48 -37.82 -20.27
C PRO A 398 12.37 -36.46 -20.96
N ALA A 399 13.46 -36.04 -21.60
CA ALA A 399 13.48 -34.79 -22.34
C ALA A 399 12.36 -34.77 -23.39
N SER A 400 11.53 -33.72 -23.37
CA SER A 400 10.43 -33.55 -24.31
C SER A 400 10.61 -32.25 -25.09
N ARG A 401 10.10 -32.18 -26.32
CA ARG A 401 10.11 -30.95 -27.13
C ARG A 401 9.51 -29.74 -26.42
N TRP A 402 8.62 -29.96 -25.45
CA TRP A 402 8.01 -28.91 -24.62
C TRP A 402 9.00 -28.25 -23.66
N GLN A 403 10.17 -28.84 -23.40
CA GLN A 403 11.21 -28.23 -22.59
C GLN A 403 11.79 -26.97 -23.25
N TYR A 404 12.00 -26.98 -24.57
CA TYR A 404 12.47 -25.79 -25.27
C TYR A 404 11.42 -24.68 -25.27
N ALA A 405 10.14 -25.02 -25.46
CA ALA A 405 9.04 -24.07 -25.36
C ALA A 405 8.93 -23.47 -23.95
N GLY A 406 9.02 -24.29 -22.90
CA GLY A 406 9.04 -23.81 -21.51
C GLY A 406 10.25 -22.93 -21.20
N GLY A 407 11.43 -23.32 -21.69
CA GLY A 407 12.65 -22.52 -21.57
C GLY A 407 12.53 -21.16 -22.26
N ALA A 408 12.00 -21.13 -23.48
CA ALA A 408 11.73 -19.91 -24.23
C ALA A 408 10.68 -19.03 -23.53
N ALA A 409 9.63 -19.61 -22.95
CA ALA A 409 8.64 -18.88 -22.17
C ALA A 409 9.28 -18.19 -20.95
N PHE A 410 10.10 -18.91 -20.18
CA PHE A 410 10.83 -18.30 -19.05
C PHE A 410 11.83 -17.22 -19.50
N ALA A 411 12.52 -17.41 -20.63
CA ALA A 411 13.40 -16.39 -21.20
C ALA A 411 12.63 -15.13 -21.63
N GLY A 412 11.43 -15.30 -22.22
CA GLY A 412 10.53 -14.20 -22.56
C GLY A 412 10.08 -13.42 -21.32
N VAL A 413 9.69 -14.13 -20.24
CA VAL A 413 9.35 -13.51 -18.96
C VAL A 413 10.54 -12.75 -18.36
N ALA A 414 11.75 -13.32 -18.43
CA ALA A 414 12.96 -12.63 -17.98
C ALA A 414 13.19 -11.32 -18.77
N GLY A 415 13.04 -11.35 -20.10
CA GLY A 415 13.14 -10.16 -20.94
C GLY A 415 12.13 -9.08 -20.57
N LEU A 416 10.85 -9.46 -20.35
CA LEU A 416 9.80 -8.53 -19.92
C LEU A 416 10.10 -7.91 -18.56
N LEU A 417 10.56 -8.71 -17.58
CA LEU A 417 10.92 -8.21 -16.25
C LEU A 417 12.15 -7.29 -16.30
N CYS A 418 13.14 -7.57 -17.17
CA CYS A 418 14.26 -6.65 -17.40
C CYS A 418 13.79 -5.32 -17.98
N ILE A 419 12.89 -5.32 -18.98
CA ILE A 419 12.32 -4.10 -19.55
C ILE A 419 11.54 -3.33 -18.48
N ALA A 420 10.70 -4.01 -17.72
CA ALA A 420 9.93 -3.44 -16.62
C ALA A 420 10.85 -2.78 -15.56
N THR A 421 11.93 -3.47 -15.18
CA THR A 421 12.95 -2.97 -14.25
C THR A 421 13.61 -1.70 -14.80
N VAL A 422 14.12 -1.75 -16.04
CA VAL A 422 14.76 -0.58 -16.67
C VAL A 422 13.79 0.60 -16.76
N ALA A 423 12.54 0.35 -17.15
CA ALA A 423 11.52 1.38 -17.23
C ALA A 423 11.28 2.04 -15.86
N LEU A 424 11.05 1.26 -14.81
CA LEU A 424 10.91 1.79 -13.45
C LEU A 424 12.14 2.58 -13.01
N GLY A 425 13.36 2.08 -13.27
CA GLY A 425 14.60 2.79 -12.95
C GLY A 425 14.72 4.15 -13.67
N LEU A 426 14.33 4.22 -14.94
CA LEU A 426 14.30 5.48 -15.70
C LEU A 426 13.26 6.45 -15.13
N GLN A 427 12.09 5.95 -14.74
CA GLN A 427 11.07 6.75 -14.07
C GLN A 427 11.58 7.30 -12.73
N MET A 428 12.15 6.44 -11.88
CA MET A 428 12.71 6.86 -10.58
C MET A 428 13.78 7.94 -10.77
N ALA A 429 14.72 7.74 -11.69
CA ALA A 429 15.74 8.74 -12.02
C ALA A 429 15.12 10.05 -12.55
N SER A 430 14.00 10.00 -13.27
CA SER A 430 13.29 11.22 -13.72
C SER A 430 12.64 11.98 -12.56
N VAL A 431 12.08 11.27 -11.58
CA VAL A 431 11.50 11.85 -10.36
C VAL A 431 12.59 12.47 -9.49
N ASP A 432 13.74 11.80 -9.34
CA ASP A 432 14.87 12.32 -8.58
C ASP A 432 15.43 13.61 -9.18
N ARG A 433 15.58 13.66 -10.51
CA ARG A 433 15.96 14.90 -11.21
C ARG A 433 14.97 16.01 -10.94
N LEU A 434 13.66 15.72 -10.96
CA LEU A 434 12.64 16.71 -10.64
C LEU A 434 12.71 17.16 -9.18
N ARG A 435 12.91 16.25 -8.22
CA ARG A 435 13.08 16.61 -6.80
C ARG A 435 14.33 17.45 -6.57
N ALA A 436 15.44 17.13 -7.22
CA ALA A 436 16.65 17.94 -7.17
C ALA A 436 16.38 19.35 -7.71
N TRP A 437 15.67 19.46 -8.85
CA TRP A 437 15.22 20.74 -9.38
C TRP A 437 14.26 21.47 -8.44
N LEU A 438 13.33 20.77 -7.79
CA LEU A 438 12.42 21.37 -6.80
C LEU A 438 13.16 21.83 -5.55
N LYS A 439 14.30 21.25 -5.19
CA LYS A 439 15.16 21.78 -4.12
C LYS A 439 15.88 23.05 -4.59
N ALA A 440 16.44 23.04 -5.80
CA ALA A 440 17.21 24.15 -6.38
C ALA A 440 16.82 24.42 -7.85
N PRO A 441 15.74 25.19 -8.10
CA PRO A 441 15.15 25.35 -9.43
C PRO A 441 16.01 26.27 -10.30
N GLN A 442 16.77 25.66 -11.20
CA GLN A 442 17.61 26.31 -12.19
C GLN A 442 17.23 25.79 -13.59
N GLY A 443 17.08 26.69 -14.55
CA GLY A 443 16.67 26.33 -15.91
C GLY A 443 15.26 25.74 -15.99
N ALA A 444 14.98 25.03 -17.09
CA ALA A 444 13.71 24.36 -17.32
C ALA A 444 13.54 23.15 -16.39
N PRO A 445 12.31 22.89 -15.87
CA PRO A 445 12.05 21.71 -15.07
C PRO A 445 12.25 20.45 -15.93
N PRO A 446 12.89 19.40 -15.39
CA PRO A 446 13.04 18.15 -16.12
C PRO A 446 11.66 17.54 -16.38
N GLN A 447 11.48 16.97 -17.56
CA GLN A 447 10.29 16.19 -17.86
C GLN A 447 10.28 14.92 -17.00
N THR A 448 9.17 14.67 -16.33
CA THR A 448 8.94 13.42 -15.61
C THR A 448 8.30 12.39 -16.52
N ILE A 449 8.73 11.15 -16.36
CA ILE A 449 8.08 10.01 -16.99
C ILE A 449 7.15 9.40 -15.95
N ASP A 450 5.85 9.54 -16.15
CA ASP A 450 4.86 8.79 -15.40
C ASP A 450 4.48 7.54 -16.19
N LEU A 451 5.25 6.46 -16.03
CA LEU A 451 4.97 5.20 -16.71
C LEU A 451 3.68 4.57 -16.21
N ARG A 452 3.35 4.73 -14.93
CA ARG A 452 2.14 4.11 -14.36
C ARG A 452 0.89 4.77 -14.92
N GLY A 453 0.99 6.02 -15.38
CA GLY A 453 -0.14 6.81 -15.85
C GLY A 453 -1.09 7.15 -14.70
N ASN A 454 -0.57 7.23 -13.47
CA ASN A 454 -1.33 7.58 -12.29
C ASN A 454 -0.93 8.98 -11.83
N ASP A 455 -1.95 9.83 -11.71
CA ASP A 455 -1.88 11.15 -11.10
C ASP A 455 -1.29 11.15 -9.67
N GLY A 456 -1.23 10.01 -8.99
CA GLY A 456 -0.57 9.85 -7.69
C GLY A 456 0.90 10.25 -7.68
N ILE A 457 1.64 10.05 -8.78
CA ILE A 457 3.06 10.49 -8.88
C ILE A 457 3.18 12.01 -8.82
N LEU A 458 2.28 12.69 -9.53
CA LEU A 458 2.24 14.15 -9.53
C LEU A 458 2.00 14.65 -8.11
N VAL A 459 1.01 14.09 -7.41
CA VAL A 459 0.60 14.53 -6.08
C VAL A 459 1.69 14.29 -5.03
N THR A 460 2.33 13.12 -5.08
CA THR A 460 3.47 12.76 -4.23
C THR A 460 4.74 13.56 -4.54
N THR A 461 4.76 14.31 -5.63
CA THR A 461 5.85 15.26 -5.93
C THR A 461 5.49 16.70 -5.55
N VAL A 462 4.24 17.11 -5.78
CA VAL A 462 3.73 18.45 -5.44
C VAL A 462 3.66 18.65 -3.92
N ASN A 463 3.14 17.69 -3.15
CA ASN A 463 2.97 17.86 -1.71
C ASN A 463 4.31 18.08 -0.97
N PRO A 464 5.39 17.29 -1.19
CA PRO A 464 6.69 17.58 -0.61
C PRO A 464 7.28 18.92 -1.06
N ALA A 465 7.07 19.32 -2.33
CA ALA A 465 7.50 20.62 -2.82
C ALA A 465 6.79 21.78 -2.09
N LEU A 466 5.48 21.65 -1.88
CA LEU A 466 4.68 22.61 -1.14
C LEU A 466 5.13 22.71 0.33
N ASN A 467 5.41 21.57 0.97
CA ASN A 467 5.95 21.55 2.34
C ASN A 467 7.33 22.21 2.43
N LEU A 468 8.24 21.91 1.48
CA LEU A 468 9.53 22.59 1.39
C LEU A 468 9.37 24.11 1.22
N MET A 469 8.43 24.54 0.37
CA MET A 469 8.13 25.96 0.21
C MET A 469 7.58 26.57 1.49
N LYS A 470 6.73 25.85 2.24
CA LYS A 470 6.21 26.31 3.53
C LYS A 470 7.32 26.52 4.55
N ASP A 471 8.23 25.55 4.69
CA ASP A 471 9.37 25.65 5.60
C ASP A 471 10.28 26.84 5.24
N ARG A 472 10.48 27.08 3.94
CA ARG A 472 11.27 28.21 3.43
C ARG A 472 10.56 29.55 3.58
N ALA A 473 9.23 29.59 3.42
CA ALA A 473 8.41 30.78 3.63
C ALA A 473 8.48 31.22 5.09
N ALA A 474 8.35 30.29 6.03
CA ALA A 474 8.53 30.53 7.46
C ALA A 474 9.95 31.03 7.80
N ALA A 475 10.96 30.64 7.00
CA ALA A 475 12.33 31.12 7.11
C ALA A 475 12.62 32.41 6.30
N GLY A 476 11.59 33.07 5.74
CA GLY A 476 11.74 34.33 5.00
C GLY A 476 12.35 34.20 3.60
N PHE A 477 12.19 33.05 2.94
CA PHE A 477 12.70 32.75 1.60
C PHE A 477 14.22 32.98 1.45
N PRO A 478 15.06 32.15 2.09
CA PRO A 478 16.51 32.40 2.21
C PRO A 478 17.26 32.47 0.86
N GLU A 479 16.73 31.85 -0.19
CA GLU A 479 17.29 31.87 -1.55
C GLU A 479 16.68 32.97 -2.46
N GLY A 480 15.83 33.83 -1.88
CA GLY A 480 15.06 34.85 -2.60
C GLY A 480 13.77 34.32 -3.23
N MET A 481 12.99 35.24 -3.81
CA MET A 481 11.64 34.96 -4.34
C MET A 481 11.62 34.23 -5.68
N GLU A 482 12.67 34.38 -6.48
CA GLU A 482 12.68 33.88 -7.86
C GLU A 482 12.64 32.33 -7.94
N PRO A 483 13.44 31.57 -7.16
CA PRO A 483 13.31 30.12 -7.06
C PRO A 483 11.90 29.68 -6.66
N GLU A 484 11.28 30.36 -5.69
CA GLU A 484 9.96 30.03 -5.16
C GLU A 484 8.86 30.28 -6.20
N ASN A 485 8.95 31.39 -6.94
CA ASN A 485 8.07 31.68 -8.07
C ASN A 485 8.15 30.60 -9.15
N ARG A 486 9.36 30.11 -9.46
CA ARG A 486 9.54 29.03 -10.45
C ARG A 486 8.92 27.71 -10.00
N ARG A 487 9.11 27.31 -8.73
CA ARG A 487 8.46 26.11 -8.16
C ARG A 487 6.94 26.23 -8.23
N LEU A 488 6.41 27.38 -7.80
CA LEU A 488 4.98 27.64 -7.79
C LEU A 488 4.39 27.60 -9.21
N ALA A 489 5.03 28.29 -10.16
CA ALA A 489 4.61 28.29 -11.55
C ALA A 489 4.60 26.87 -12.13
N TRP A 490 5.63 26.06 -11.84
CA TRP A 490 5.66 24.66 -12.26
C TRP A 490 4.53 23.83 -11.66
N MET A 491 4.28 23.92 -10.34
CA MET A 491 3.21 23.18 -9.67
C MET A 491 1.84 23.51 -10.29
N LEU A 492 1.53 24.81 -10.41
CA LEU A 492 0.26 25.27 -10.95
C LEU A 492 0.10 24.89 -12.42
N ALA A 493 1.11 25.09 -13.26
CA ALA A 493 1.03 24.76 -14.68
C ALA A 493 0.89 23.25 -14.91
N THR A 494 1.62 22.43 -14.15
CA THR A 494 1.56 20.97 -14.27
C THR A 494 0.19 20.44 -13.85
N LEU A 495 -0.32 20.87 -12.71
CA LEU A 495 -1.66 20.50 -12.26
C LEU A 495 -2.74 20.99 -13.24
N GLU A 496 -2.68 22.25 -13.69
CA GLU A 496 -3.64 22.82 -14.66
C GLU A 496 -3.66 22.03 -15.97
N SER A 497 -2.50 21.62 -16.49
CA SER A 497 -2.41 20.79 -17.70
C SER A 497 -3.08 19.41 -17.56
N ARG A 498 -3.22 18.91 -16.32
CA ARG A 498 -3.86 17.62 -16.02
C ARG A 498 -5.36 17.74 -15.77
N MET A 499 -5.85 18.93 -15.40
CA MET A 499 -7.25 19.16 -15.06
C MET A 499 -8.24 18.74 -16.15
N GLY A 500 -7.87 18.89 -17.42
CA GLY A 500 -8.76 18.54 -18.55
C GLY A 500 -8.84 17.05 -18.88
N VAL A 501 -7.92 16.23 -18.36
CA VAL A 501 -7.79 14.82 -18.71
C VAL A 501 -7.89 13.88 -17.51
N THR A 502 -7.66 14.38 -16.30
CA THR A 502 -7.69 13.57 -15.08
C THR A 502 -9.11 13.08 -14.78
N ARG A 503 -9.18 11.84 -14.31
CA ARG A 503 -10.38 11.24 -13.71
C ARG A 503 -10.18 10.96 -12.22
N ASN A 504 -9.01 11.29 -11.68
CA ASN A 504 -8.64 11.04 -10.31
C ASN A 504 -8.90 12.31 -9.48
N PRO A 505 -9.78 12.30 -8.45
CA PRO A 505 -10.06 13.47 -7.63
C PRO A 505 -8.81 14.02 -6.92
N VAL A 506 -7.76 13.23 -6.76
CA VAL A 506 -6.53 13.66 -6.08
C VAL A 506 -5.89 14.88 -6.77
N VAL A 507 -5.93 15.02 -8.10
CA VAL A 507 -5.35 16.18 -8.81
C VAL A 507 -6.00 17.51 -8.44
N PRO A 508 -7.32 17.70 -8.64
CA PRO A 508 -7.96 18.96 -8.29
C PRO A 508 -7.95 19.24 -6.78
N ILE A 509 -7.95 18.19 -5.94
CA ILE A 509 -7.76 18.34 -4.48
C ILE A 509 -6.37 18.89 -4.18
N THR A 510 -5.31 18.32 -4.76
CA THR A 510 -3.94 18.77 -4.50
C THR A 510 -3.72 20.22 -4.90
N GLY A 511 -4.25 20.67 -6.04
CA GLY A 511 -4.12 22.09 -6.33
C GLY A 511 -5.05 22.98 -5.52
N SER A 512 -6.22 22.51 -5.09
CA SER A 512 -7.01 23.23 -4.10
C SER A 512 -6.21 23.42 -2.80
N ASN A 513 -5.41 22.43 -2.41
CA ASN A 513 -4.50 22.55 -1.26
C ASN A 513 -3.36 23.56 -1.52
N VAL A 514 -2.76 23.56 -2.71
CA VAL A 514 -1.74 24.56 -3.10
C VAL A 514 -2.33 25.98 -3.03
N LEU A 515 -3.50 26.19 -3.64
CA LEU A 515 -4.19 27.48 -3.64
C LEU A 515 -4.62 27.90 -2.23
N SER A 516 -5.05 26.96 -1.40
CA SER A 516 -5.34 27.19 0.02
C SER A 516 -4.14 27.70 0.78
N GLN A 517 -2.95 27.11 0.61
CA GLN A 517 -1.75 27.60 1.29
C GLN A 517 -1.42 29.02 0.83
N ILE A 518 -1.49 29.30 -0.47
CA ILE A 518 -1.18 30.64 -0.99
C ILE A 518 -2.17 31.69 -0.46
N ALA A 519 -3.46 31.36 -0.41
CA ALA A 519 -4.51 32.30 -0.05
C ALA A 519 -4.62 32.56 1.46
N LEU A 520 -4.37 31.54 2.28
CA LEU A 520 -4.65 31.59 3.73
C LEU A 520 -3.40 31.59 4.60
N ASN A 521 -2.24 31.14 4.11
CA ASN A 521 -1.00 31.17 4.89
C ASN A 521 -0.31 32.54 4.75
N PRO A 522 -0.16 33.32 5.83
CA PRO A 522 0.50 34.62 5.79
C PRO A 522 1.93 34.58 5.24
N ASP A 523 2.66 33.48 5.48
CA ASP A 523 4.04 33.32 5.02
C ASP A 523 4.13 33.29 3.47
N PHE A 524 3.02 32.95 2.80
CA PHE A 524 2.92 32.91 1.34
C PHE A 524 2.46 34.25 0.74
N ALA A 525 2.18 35.28 1.54
CA ALA A 525 1.73 36.58 1.05
C ALA A 525 2.62 37.17 -0.08
N PRO A 526 3.97 37.05 -0.03
CA PRO A 526 4.83 37.53 -1.11
C PRO A 526 4.64 36.80 -2.46
N LEU A 527 4.09 35.58 -2.46
CA LEU A 527 3.82 34.79 -3.66
C LEU A 527 2.44 35.07 -4.28
N GLN A 528 1.51 35.66 -3.53
CA GLN A 528 0.13 35.89 -3.98
C GLN A 528 0.03 36.67 -5.30
N PRO A 529 0.78 37.77 -5.54
CA PRO A 529 0.66 38.52 -6.79
C PRO A 529 0.93 37.67 -8.05
N LYS A 530 1.85 36.70 -7.95
CA LYS A 530 2.18 35.78 -9.04
C LYS A 530 1.14 34.66 -9.20
N ALA A 531 0.45 34.31 -8.12
CA ALA A 531 -0.58 33.28 -8.11
C ALA A 531 -2.00 33.82 -8.42
N GLN A 532 -2.18 35.13 -8.55
CA GLN A 532 -3.50 35.76 -8.65
C GLN A 532 -4.38 35.17 -9.77
N ALA A 533 -3.79 34.90 -10.94
CA ALA A 533 -4.51 34.25 -12.05
C ALA A 533 -5.00 32.85 -11.68
N ALA A 534 -4.18 32.06 -10.99
CA ALA A 534 -4.54 30.71 -10.55
C ALA A 534 -5.58 30.72 -9.41
N LEU A 535 -5.50 31.69 -8.49
CA LEU A 535 -6.53 31.92 -7.47
C LEU A 535 -7.90 32.22 -8.11
N GLY A 536 -7.92 32.94 -9.23
CA GLY A 536 -9.14 33.15 -10.03
C GLY A 536 -9.71 31.86 -10.63
N HIS A 537 -8.91 30.81 -10.80
CA HIS A 537 -9.34 29.51 -11.32
C HIS A 537 -9.79 28.53 -10.22
N TRP A 538 -9.58 28.85 -8.94
CA TRP A 538 -9.90 27.95 -7.82
C TRP A 538 -11.34 27.38 -7.88
N PRO A 539 -12.40 28.17 -8.21
CA PRO A 539 -13.75 27.63 -8.35
C PRO A 539 -13.85 26.48 -9.35
N ARG A 540 -13.12 26.55 -10.48
CA ARG A 540 -13.11 25.50 -11.51
C ARG A 540 -12.47 24.21 -10.97
N TRP A 541 -11.47 24.34 -10.10
CA TRP A 541 -10.79 23.21 -9.50
C TRP A 541 -11.69 22.51 -8.48
N LEU A 542 -12.36 23.29 -7.65
CA LEU A 542 -13.38 22.78 -6.74
C LEU A 542 -14.53 22.13 -7.50
N ASP A 543 -14.96 22.71 -8.62
CA ASP A 543 -16.01 22.13 -9.45
C ASP A 543 -15.65 20.74 -9.98
N LEU A 544 -14.42 20.58 -10.48
CA LEU A 544 -13.95 19.27 -10.91
C LEU A 544 -13.81 18.31 -9.72
N ALA A 545 -13.22 18.75 -8.60
CA ALA A 545 -13.08 17.92 -7.41
C ALA A 545 -14.44 17.43 -6.90
N MET A 546 -15.42 18.32 -6.78
CA MET A 546 -16.79 18.04 -6.36
C MET A 546 -17.62 17.28 -7.40
N THR A 547 -17.12 17.15 -8.63
CA THR A 547 -17.71 16.26 -9.65
C THR A 547 -17.13 14.86 -9.54
N LEU A 548 -15.82 14.77 -9.30
CA LEU A 548 -15.10 13.49 -9.14
C LEU A 548 -15.26 12.89 -7.74
N ALA A 549 -15.64 13.69 -6.74
CA ALA A 549 -15.84 13.28 -5.36
C ALA A 549 -16.99 14.10 -4.72
N PRO A 550 -18.26 13.79 -5.06
CA PRO A 550 -19.40 14.64 -4.72
C PRO A 550 -19.65 14.79 -3.21
N GLU A 551 -19.26 13.80 -2.40
CA GLU A 551 -19.46 13.78 -0.95
C GLU A 551 -18.38 14.56 -0.17
N ARG A 552 -17.42 15.15 -0.88
CA ARG A 552 -16.29 15.89 -0.32
C ARG A 552 -16.61 17.36 -0.04
N SER A 553 -17.67 17.63 0.70
CA SER A 553 -18.08 19.01 1.06
C SER A 553 -17.08 19.74 1.97
N ASP A 554 -16.04 19.06 2.44
CA ASP A 554 -14.90 19.63 3.14
C ASP A 554 -13.93 20.39 2.20
N LEU A 555 -13.85 20.03 0.92
CA LEU A 555 -12.90 20.64 -0.02
C LEU A 555 -13.10 22.15 -0.22
N PRO A 556 -14.33 22.69 -0.30
CA PRO A 556 -14.55 24.12 -0.41
C PRO A 556 -14.25 24.92 0.86
N ILE A 557 -14.03 24.31 2.03
CA ILE A 557 -13.90 25.04 3.31
C ILE A 557 -12.83 26.15 3.23
N ALA A 558 -11.66 25.83 2.70
CA ALA A 558 -10.56 26.80 2.58
C ALA A 558 -10.93 27.97 1.65
N TYR A 559 -11.54 27.66 0.50
CA TYR A 559 -12.00 28.66 -0.45
C TYR A 559 -13.08 29.57 0.17
N LEU A 560 -14.08 28.98 0.81
CA LEU A 560 -15.16 29.72 1.45
C LEU A 560 -14.64 30.61 2.58
N THR A 561 -13.70 30.11 3.39
CA THR A 561 -13.02 30.89 4.42
C THR A 561 -12.29 32.09 3.82
N TRP A 562 -11.54 31.88 2.73
CA TRP A 562 -10.84 32.96 2.03
C TRP A 562 -11.81 34.03 1.49
N ARG A 563 -12.89 33.63 0.79
CA ARG A 563 -13.91 34.56 0.28
C ARG A 563 -14.66 35.29 1.40
N PHE A 564 -14.99 34.58 2.48
CA PHE A 564 -15.68 35.14 3.64
C PHE A 564 -14.83 36.20 4.37
N ASN A 565 -13.52 35.96 4.48
CA ASN A 565 -12.57 36.91 5.05
C ASN A 565 -12.34 38.12 4.14
N ALA A 566 -12.38 37.92 2.81
CA ALA A 566 -12.33 39.00 1.83
C ALA A 566 -13.62 39.82 1.73
N GLY A 567 -14.68 39.45 2.46
CA GLY A 567 -15.97 40.13 2.44
C GLY A 567 -16.83 39.84 1.21
N ASP A 568 -16.44 38.89 0.36
CA ASP A 568 -17.27 38.45 -0.78
C ASP A 568 -18.35 37.45 -0.32
N LEU A 569 -19.31 37.97 0.45
CA LEU A 569 -20.39 37.19 1.01
C LEU A 569 -21.34 36.64 -0.06
N ARG A 570 -21.38 37.26 -1.25
CA ARG A 570 -22.21 36.81 -2.37
C ARG A 570 -21.72 35.46 -2.88
N ASP A 571 -20.42 35.34 -3.13
CA ASP A 571 -19.84 34.09 -3.63
C ASP A 571 -19.85 32.98 -2.58
N VAL A 572 -19.62 33.32 -1.31
CA VAL A 572 -19.80 32.38 -0.18
C VAL A 572 -21.23 31.82 -0.17
N LEU A 573 -22.24 32.69 -0.30
CA LEU A 573 -23.64 32.27 -0.30
C LEU A 573 -23.99 31.41 -1.53
N LEU A 574 -23.45 31.73 -2.71
CA LEU A 574 -23.63 30.95 -3.93
C LEU A 574 -23.14 29.51 -3.75
N TRP A 575 -21.91 29.35 -3.24
CA TRP A 575 -21.33 28.04 -3.00
C TRP A 575 -22.00 27.28 -1.87
N ALA A 576 -22.32 27.96 -0.76
CA ALA A 576 -23.03 27.36 0.36
C ALA A 576 -24.40 26.79 -0.09
N LYS A 577 -25.15 27.56 -0.89
CA LYS A 577 -26.40 27.09 -1.50
C LYS A 577 -26.19 25.94 -2.48
N ARG A 578 -25.09 25.94 -3.23
CA ARG A 578 -24.76 24.83 -4.13
C ARG A 578 -24.53 23.52 -3.38
N LEU A 579 -23.83 23.56 -2.24
CA LEU A 579 -23.68 22.40 -1.35
C LEU A 579 -25.04 21.96 -0.82
N ARG A 580 -25.85 22.91 -0.34
CA ARG A 580 -27.20 22.63 0.19
C ARG A 580 -28.20 22.13 -0.84
N ASN A 581 -28.06 22.51 -2.10
CA ASN A 581 -28.90 21.99 -3.18
C ASN A 581 -28.62 20.52 -3.47
N ARG A 582 -27.40 20.03 -3.18
CA ARG A 582 -27.06 18.61 -3.28
C ARG A 582 -27.51 17.84 -2.04
N ASN A 583 -27.23 18.41 -0.87
CA ASN A 583 -27.66 17.87 0.41
C ASN A 583 -28.19 19.02 1.29
N PRO A 584 -29.52 19.15 1.50
CA PRO A 584 -30.12 20.24 2.29
C PRO A 584 -29.58 20.41 3.71
N ASP A 585 -29.02 19.32 4.25
CA ASP A 585 -28.44 19.19 5.58
C ASP A 585 -26.89 19.18 5.56
N ASP A 586 -26.26 19.54 4.44
CA ASP A 586 -24.80 19.63 4.34
C ASP A 586 -24.24 20.59 5.41
N PRO A 587 -23.38 20.09 6.34
CA PRO A 587 -22.93 20.89 7.47
C PRO A 587 -22.09 22.09 7.04
N VAL A 588 -21.30 21.97 5.97
CA VAL A 588 -20.46 23.06 5.47
C VAL A 588 -21.30 24.16 4.84
N GLY A 589 -22.24 23.77 3.97
CA GLY A 589 -23.19 24.70 3.36
C GLY A 589 -24.03 25.43 4.41
N LEU A 590 -24.56 24.72 5.41
CA LEU A 590 -25.29 25.32 6.53
C LEU A 590 -24.41 26.29 7.33
N TYR A 591 -23.17 25.92 7.63
CA TYR A 591 -22.24 26.73 8.41
C TYR A 591 -21.91 28.06 7.72
N PHE A 592 -21.51 28.00 6.45
CA PHE A 592 -21.11 29.22 5.72
C PHE A 592 -22.31 30.11 5.35
N GLU A 593 -23.47 29.55 5.01
CA GLU A 593 -24.69 30.35 4.82
C GLU A 593 -25.13 31.04 6.12
N GLY A 594 -25.12 30.29 7.24
CA GLY A 594 -25.41 30.83 8.56
C GLY A 594 -24.48 31.98 8.93
N GLY A 595 -23.17 31.82 8.71
CA GLY A 595 -22.17 32.86 8.93
C GLY A 595 -22.40 34.12 8.09
N VAL A 596 -22.85 33.99 6.83
CA VAL A 596 -23.23 35.13 5.99
C VAL A 596 -24.45 35.86 6.55
N TYR A 597 -25.47 35.12 7.00
CA TYR A 597 -26.71 35.71 7.53
C TYR A 597 -26.51 36.40 8.89
N VAL A 598 -25.62 35.87 9.74
CA VAL A 598 -25.29 36.49 11.03
C VAL A 598 -24.62 37.87 10.88
N ARG A 599 -23.93 38.11 9.75
CA ARG A 599 -23.32 39.41 9.43
C ARG A 599 -24.31 40.44 8.89
N GLN A 600 -25.54 40.05 8.56
CA GLN A 600 -26.55 40.98 8.08
C GLN A 600 -27.09 41.85 9.23
N PRO A 601 -27.43 43.13 8.96
CA PRO A 601 -27.95 44.03 10.00
C PRO A 601 -29.37 43.69 10.45
N ASP A 602 -30.15 42.98 9.61
CA ASP A 602 -31.53 42.60 9.92
C ASP A 602 -31.60 41.53 11.04
N PRO A 603 -32.24 41.81 12.19
CA PRO A 603 -32.37 40.85 13.29
C PRO A 603 -33.09 39.55 12.94
N GLN A 604 -34.04 39.56 11.99
CA GLN A 604 -34.72 38.33 11.55
C GLN A 604 -33.78 37.44 10.75
N VAL A 605 -33.03 38.02 9.81
CA VAL A 605 -32.03 37.30 9.01
C VAL A 605 -30.92 36.76 9.91
N LYS A 606 -30.47 37.54 10.90
CA LYS A 606 -29.50 37.10 11.90
C LYS A 606 -29.99 35.88 12.68
N ARG A 607 -31.25 35.87 13.14
CA ARG A 607 -31.86 34.70 13.80
C ARG A 607 -31.91 33.46 12.89
N GLN A 608 -32.24 33.65 11.61
CA GLN A 608 -32.17 32.56 10.62
C GLN A 608 -30.74 32.03 10.49
N GLY A 609 -29.75 32.91 10.46
CA GLY A 609 -28.33 32.52 10.41
C GLY A 609 -27.90 31.67 11.60
N LEU A 610 -28.30 32.07 12.81
CA LEU A 610 -28.03 31.30 14.04
C LEU A 610 -28.70 29.92 14.02
N ALA A 611 -29.95 29.82 13.52
CA ALA A 611 -30.62 28.54 13.35
C ALA A 611 -29.90 27.61 12.35
N LEU A 612 -29.32 28.16 11.26
CA LEU A 612 -28.51 27.39 10.32
C LEU A 612 -27.19 26.91 10.94
N LEU A 613 -26.51 27.78 11.71
CA LEU A 613 -25.29 27.40 12.43
C LEU A 613 -25.54 26.28 13.44
N ARG A 614 -26.68 26.32 14.16
CA ARG A 614 -27.09 25.25 15.07
C ARG A 614 -27.33 23.95 14.31
N ARG A 615 -28.04 23.98 13.18
CA ARG A 615 -28.21 22.79 12.33
C ARG A 615 -26.88 22.25 11.80
N ALA A 616 -25.93 23.12 11.46
CA ALA A 616 -24.59 22.69 11.05
C ALA A 616 -23.86 21.95 12.18
N LEU A 617 -23.96 22.43 13.42
CA LEU A 617 -23.46 21.73 14.62
C LEU A 617 -24.12 20.37 14.80
N ASP A 618 -25.45 20.32 14.73
CA ASP A 618 -26.22 19.08 14.88
C ASP A 618 -25.88 18.06 13.78
N ASN A 619 -25.49 18.53 12.59
CA ASN A 619 -25.03 17.72 11.45
C ASN A 619 -23.51 17.48 11.44
N GLY A 620 -22.82 17.76 12.55
CA GLY A 620 -21.43 17.37 12.76
C GLY A 620 -20.39 18.20 12.00
N ILE A 621 -20.61 19.50 11.77
CA ILE A 621 -19.59 20.40 11.20
C ILE A 621 -18.25 20.33 11.96
N GLU A 622 -18.29 20.01 13.26
CA GLU A 622 -17.10 19.87 14.10
C GLU A 622 -16.17 18.75 13.65
N ARG A 623 -16.62 17.79 12.83
CA ARG A 623 -15.73 16.77 12.23
C ARG A 623 -14.85 17.35 11.10
N LEU A 624 -15.28 18.45 10.48
CA LEU A 624 -14.63 19.05 9.32
C LEU A 624 -13.88 20.34 9.69
N ILE A 625 -14.44 21.14 10.60
CA ILE A 625 -13.86 22.40 11.09
C ILE A 625 -13.75 22.31 12.61
N PRO A 626 -12.57 22.48 13.21
CA PRO A 626 -12.46 22.53 14.67
C PRO A 626 -13.15 23.79 15.20
N LEU A 627 -14.09 23.61 16.13
CA LEU A 627 -14.84 24.69 16.78
C LEU A 627 -14.54 24.72 18.27
N THR A 628 -14.32 25.92 18.83
CA THR A 628 -14.11 26.08 20.28
C THR A 628 -15.41 25.82 21.04
N GLU A 629 -15.30 25.35 22.29
CA GLU A 629 -16.48 25.13 23.16
C GLU A 629 -17.28 26.43 23.35
N ASP A 630 -16.61 27.58 23.48
CA ASP A 630 -17.26 28.89 23.60
C ASP A 630 -18.11 29.22 22.36
N LEU A 631 -17.60 28.97 21.15
CA LEU A 631 -18.35 29.22 19.92
C LEU A 631 -19.54 28.26 19.82
N LYS A 632 -19.37 26.99 20.22
CA LYS A 632 -20.48 26.03 20.27
C LYS A 632 -21.56 26.46 21.26
N ALA A 633 -21.20 26.94 22.44
CA ALA A 633 -22.12 27.47 23.43
C ALA A 633 -22.86 28.71 22.88
N GLN A 634 -22.15 29.66 22.28
CA GLN A 634 -22.75 30.85 21.67
C GLN A 634 -23.77 30.51 20.59
N ILE A 635 -23.48 29.54 19.71
CA ILE A 635 -24.42 29.11 18.66
C ILE A 635 -25.67 28.45 19.28
N ARG A 636 -25.50 27.65 20.34
CA ARG A 636 -26.61 26.96 21.01
C ARG A 636 -27.52 27.93 21.76
N ASP A 637 -26.93 28.87 22.49
CA ASP A 637 -27.65 29.82 23.34
C ASP A 637 -28.38 30.89 22.53
N ALA A 638 -27.77 31.37 21.43
CA ALA A 638 -28.34 32.44 20.62
C ALA A 638 -29.52 31.98 19.73
N ALA A 639 -29.77 30.68 19.65
CA ALA A 639 -30.87 30.10 18.88
C ALA A 639 -32.12 29.75 19.71
N GLY A 640 -32.04 29.87 21.04
CA GLY A 640 -33.19 29.78 21.97
C GLY A 640 -33.81 31.16 22.17
#